data_AF-K1WD88-F1
#
_entry.id   AF-K1WD88-F1
#
_cell.length_a   1.000
_cell.length_b   1.000
_cell.length_c   1.000
_cell.angle_alpha   90.00
_cell.angle_beta   90.00
_cell.angle_gamma   90.00
#
_symmetry.space_group_name_H-M   'P 1'
#
loop_
_entity.id
_entity.type
_entity.pdbx_description
1 polymer ?
#
loop_
_entity_poly.entity_id
_entity_poly.type
_entity_poly.pdbx_seq_one_letter_code
_entity_poly.pdbx_strand_id
1 'polypeptide(L)'
;MSDSQPPAKRSKRSHQRNLTLDSSHDISRGSASNPIKIMDEPTDDLITWEDGSDTDPFAAPSSEDDDVNGLDLYDSDPADDDAGDFLDHGDDLTLEDAEDNSLAVLGQAMLDEDIEEAKALLAHTRLVVQQVANSIEVVLPLDELSDIARAVSGLTSLKPITVRLSVHGGYRRTSPLPVVKVQHEESVTTTERICRDFIIGLQLCKVAQNYLVQRWEKRGEGFLSALAELLADRLANSGNHCLMCDAALPFPGLKPTVCDQSFCSFQLEEMGIGSSLAQFEMDPEVADLLLTLAVSACLDSYRLTVSPIKFPLNGLSGQPYTGDELMQVVNLVPKAQEVLEMGAKRKEKLLELSPHTVPLVSWIFATNRAHITSMPEEDYFPKMASTIEDSTMRQFQIETSTRAHAEKFEALKAAHGSFYAFHGSSMSNWHNILRQNLKNASRTPLMSAGAAYGEGIYLSTQSNVSKSYVYGRLGNAFAMPTAFTTGTAAASKAPSSFSWLNSELGANPVCLALVEVASSSRVHKHLHDTIIVASDESCVMLRYLFVYSSANAIPNVTAAEVVPKRYKNEKTIAFQSTLDEVTASGNLLVTSDGYFWDIEEVVAMVKAKNGLFINGFNQLSFAPEDVRAILNHRTGLGRELKKLERENAKLRTSIPRDLLARLNRHGQSCVRDHSAEFTTATQVIEEVRQLIENTTPAVKEALAKVPFEAIDSHTRRPFRDTITHALEMVTSGGECVHRFGDFLSQVR
;
A
#
# COMPACT_ATOMS: atom_id res chain seq x y z
N MET A 1 43.34 63.09 2.30
CA MET A 1 42.43 64.20 2.65
C MET A 1 41.23 63.57 3.32
N SER A 2 41.11 63.55 4.65
CA SER A 2 40.96 64.69 5.61
C SER A 2 39.48 65.07 5.74
N ASP A 3 38.82 65.08 6.90
CA ASP A 3 39.20 64.83 8.33
C ASP A 3 38.01 64.10 9.03
N SER A 4 37.90 63.80 10.35
CA SER A 4 38.54 64.31 11.57
C SER A 4 38.56 63.26 12.71
N GLN A 5 39.37 63.48 13.75
CA GLN A 5 39.44 62.64 14.97
C GLN A 5 38.51 63.13 16.12
N PRO A 6 38.24 62.27 17.14
CA PRO A 6 37.76 62.65 18.48
C PRO A 6 39.01 63.03 19.37
N PRO A 7 39.22 62.77 20.70
CA PRO A 7 38.61 61.88 21.72
C PRO A 7 38.34 62.56 23.11
N ALA A 8 38.04 61.77 24.17
CA ALA A 8 38.92 61.63 25.38
C ALA A 8 38.28 61.49 26.80
N LYS A 9 38.50 60.30 27.41
CA LYS A 9 39.10 60.07 28.76
C LYS A 9 38.42 60.57 30.07
N ARG A 10 38.17 59.62 31.00
CA ARG A 10 38.99 59.35 32.22
C ARG A 10 38.63 57.94 32.77
N SER A 11 39.52 57.01 33.19
CA SER A 11 40.65 56.99 34.17
C SER A 11 40.18 56.80 35.63
N LYS A 12 40.76 55.93 36.50
CA LYS A 12 41.99 55.06 36.45
C LYS A 12 42.04 54.05 37.64
N ARG A 13 43.10 53.20 37.65
CA ARG A 13 43.63 52.30 38.72
C ARG A 13 43.08 50.84 38.69
N SER A 14 43.85 49.73 38.78
CA SER A 14 45.19 49.33 39.33
C SER A 14 45.23 49.11 40.85
N HIS A 15 45.77 48.03 41.43
CA HIS A 15 46.73 47.01 40.96
C HIS A 15 46.59 45.66 41.73
N GLN A 16 47.25 44.60 41.20
CA GLN A 16 48.09 43.54 41.84
C GLN A 16 48.14 43.42 43.40
N ARG A 17 48.41 42.25 44.04
CA ARG A 17 49.13 41.03 43.59
C ARG A 17 48.87 39.80 44.50
N ASN A 18 49.34 38.63 44.02
CA ASN A 18 49.40 37.28 44.62
C ASN A 18 49.89 37.20 46.09
N LEU A 19 49.49 36.14 46.82
CA LEU A 19 50.39 35.00 47.13
C LEU A 19 49.69 33.80 47.80
N THR A 20 50.38 32.66 47.83
CA THR A 20 50.00 31.36 48.42
C THR A 20 50.70 31.15 49.77
N LEU A 21 50.13 30.33 50.68
CA LEU A 21 50.78 29.09 51.16
C LEU A 21 49.94 28.24 52.13
N ASP A 22 50.34 26.97 52.14
CA ASP A 22 49.87 25.79 52.87
C ASP A 22 50.30 25.77 54.36
N SER A 23 49.54 25.07 55.22
CA SER A 23 50.07 24.17 56.27
C SER A 23 48.95 23.54 57.12
N SER A 24 49.22 22.34 57.65
CA SER A 24 48.30 21.49 58.40
C SER A 24 48.58 21.47 59.91
N HIS A 25 47.60 21.01 60.71
CA HIS A 25 47.84 20.24 61.94
C HIS A 25 46.61 19.37 62.30
N ASP A 26 46.86 18.31 63.06
CA ASP A 26 45.93 17.22 63.43
C ASP A 26 45.65 17.23 64.96
N ILE A 27 44.57 16.57 65.41
CA ILE A 27 44.42 15.82 66.68
C ILE A 27 42.98 15.25 66.79
N SER A 28 42.79 14.08 66.18
CA SER A 28 42.16 12.85 66.72
C SER A 28 40.98 12.84 67.75
N ARG A 29 40.10 11.84 67.57
CA ARG A 29 39.25 11.09 68.53
C ARG A 29 37.84 11.61 68.90
N GLY A 30 36.83 10.92 68.34
CA GLY A 30 35.45 10.84 68.84
C GLY A 30 34.75 9.61 68.26
N SER A 31 34.06 8.82 69.09
CA SER A 31 33.30 7.61 68.72
C SER A 31 31.97 7.95 67.99
N ALA A 32 31.26 7.04 67.30
CA ALA A 32 31.20 5.58 67.46
C ALA A 32 30.80 4.84 66.16
N SER A 33 30.91 3.50 66.18
CA SER A 33 30.44 2.57 65.14
C SER A 33 29.33 1.65 65.65
N ASN A 34 28.36 1.27 64.79
CA ASN A 34 28.09 -0.14 64.42
C ASN A 34 26.84 -0.30 63.51
N PRO A 35 26.69 -1.45 62.81
CA PRO A 35 25.72 -1.64 61.72
C PRO A 35 24.47 -2.45 62.11
N ILE A 36 23.58 -2.63 61.12
CA ILE A 36 22.42 -3.54 61.12
C ILE A 36 22.66 -4.49 59.94
N LYS A 37 23.03 -5.77 60.16
CA LYS A 37 22.13 -6.95 60.11
C LYS A 37 21.24 -6.95 58.85
N ILE A 38 21.46 -7.79 57.84
CA ILE A 38 21.59 -9.26 57.84
C ILE A 38 20.49 -9.92 58.68
N MET A 39 19.56 -10.56 57.98
CA MET A 39 18.69 -11.62 58.49
C MET A 39 18.85 -12.80 57.53
N ASP A 40 19.23 -13.96 58.07
CA ASP A 40 19.42 -15.19 57.32
C ASP A 40 18.09 -15.96 57.14
N GLU A 41 18.11 -16.97 56.30
CA GLU A 41 16.98 -17.82 55.93
C GLU A 41 16.56 -18.79 57.07
N PRO A 42 15.26 -19.15 57.18
CA PRO A 42 14.84 -20.37 57.87
C PRO A 42 14.99 -21.59 56.94
N THR A 43 15.55 -22.68 57.47
CA THR A 43 15.86 -23.93 56.76
C THR A 43 14.66 -24.86 56.58
N ASP A 44 14.71 -25.67 55.52
CA ASP A 44 14.11 -27.00 55.31
C ASP A 44 12.71 -27.31 55.87
N ASP A 45 11.80 -27.69 54.96
CA ASP A 45 10.88 -28.80 55.22
C ASP A 45 10.71 -29.64 53.93
N LEU A 46 10.90 -30.96 54.04
CA LEU A 46 10.98 -31.90 52.90
C LEU A 46 9.63 -32.55 52.61
N ILE A 47 9.04 -32.27 51.44
CA ILE A 47 7.96 -33.11 50.86
C ILE A 47 8.25 -33.38 49.38
N THR A 48 8.61 -34.62 49.08
CA THR A 48 8.77 -35.16 47.72
C THR A 48 7.52 -35.93 47.29
N TRP A 49 6.93 -35.61 46.13
CA TRP A 49 6.03 -36.52 45.39
C TRP A 49 6.12 -36.29 43.87
N GLU A 50 6.81 -37.24 43.22
CA GLU A 50 6.57 -37.83 41.89
C GLU A 50 6.34 -36.94 40.64
N ASP A 51 7.38 -36.93 39.80
CA ASP A 51 7.42 -36.94 38.33
C ASP A 51 6.09 -36.85 37.54
N GLY A 52 5.96 -35.78 36.75
CA GLY A 52 5.11 -35.72 35.57
C GLY A 52 5.97 -35.39 34.34
N SER A 53 5.88 -36.22 33.29
CA SER A 53 6.75 -36.11 32.12
C SER A 53 6.36 -34.97 31.16
N ASP A 54 7.32 -34.12 30.79
CA ASP A 54 7.28 -33.32 29.56
C ASP A 54 8.51 -33.65 28.71
N THR A 55 8.31 -33.85 27.40
CA THR A 55 9.35 -34.30 26.47
C THR A 55 10.02 -33.14 25.74
N ASP A 56 11.35 -33.07 25.81
CA ASP A 56 12.16 -32.16 24.99
C ASP A 56 12.04 -32.54 23.49
N PRO A 57 11.59 -31.63 22.60
CA PRO A 57 11.43 -31.91 21.18
C PRO A 57 12.71 -31.72 20.34
N PHE A 58 13.86 -31.38 20.94
CA PHE A 58 15.10 -31.04 20.22
C PHE A 58 16.22 -32.10 20.33
N ALA A 59 15.88 -33.38 20.19
CA ALA A 59 16.85 -34.48 20.08
C ALA A 59 16.79 -35.18 18.71
N ALA A 60 17.81 -34.96 17.86
CA ALA A 60 17.99 -35.69 16.60
C ALA A 60 18.91 -36.92 16.83
N PRO A 61 18.54 -38.14 16.38
CA PRO A 61 19.38 -39.31 16.54
C PRO A 61 20.48 -39.39 15.47
N SER A 62 21.71 -39.70 15.90
CA SER A 62 22.83 -40.05 15.03
C SER A 62 22.87 -41.55 14.74
N SER A 63 23.33 -41.93 13.55
CA SER A 63 23.74 -43.31 13.23
C SER A 63 24.84 -43.30 12.16
N GLU A 64 26.04 -43.71 12.56
CA GLU A 64 27.12 -44.12 11.66
C GLU A 64 27.26 -45.66 11.72
N ASP A 65 28.16 -46.23 10.92
CA ASP A 65 28.63 -47.63 10.92
C ASP A 65 27.63 -48.73 10.44
N ASP A 66 27.99 -49.70 9.58
CA ASP A 66 29.09 -49.76 8.58
C ASP A 66 28.89 -50.94 7.59
N ASP A 67 29.72 -51.02 6.53
CA ASP A 67 30.15 -52.24 5.79
C ASP A 67 29.13 -53.16 5.02
N VAL A 68 29.44 -53.81 3.87
CA VAL A 68 30.52 -53.66 2.85
C VAL A 68 30.22 -54.48 1.56
N ASN A 69 30.95 -54.22 0.45
CA ASN A 69 30.97 -54.91 -0.88
C ASN A 69 29.74 -54.76 -1.81
N GLY A 70 29.86 -54.51 -3.13
CA GLY A 70 31.04 -54.09 -3.93
C GLY A 70 30.99 -54.52 -5.42
N LEU A 71 31.61 -53.71 -6.31
CA LEU A 71 32.34 -54.05 -7.58
C LEU A 71 31.62 -54.86 -8.71
N ASP A 72 31.84 -54.67 -10.02
CA ASP A 72 32.38 -53.54 -10.83
C ASP A 72 32.15 -53.81 -12.35
N LEU A 73 31.98 -52.75 -13.16
CA LEU A 73 32.39 -52.55 -14.58
C LEU A 73 32.05 -53.54 -15.76
N TYR A 74 32.18 -52.98 -16.99
CA TYR A 74 32.37 -53.59 -18.34
C TYR A 74 31.16 -53.92 -19.25
N ASP A 75 30.70 -52.89 -19.98
CA ASP A 75 30.89 -52.64 -21.44
C ASP A 75 30.98 -53.81 -22.47
N SER A 76 30.53 -53.57 -23.71
CA SER A 76 30.69 -54.31 -24.99
C SER A 76 29.54 -55.20 -25.54
N ASP A 77 29.05 -54.81 -26.74
CA ASP A 77 28.36 -55.58 -27.80
C ASP A 77 29.25 -56.71 -28.41
N PRO A 78 28.86 -57.56 -29.41
CA PRO A 78 27.67 -57.51 -30.30
C PRO A 78 26.99 -58.88 -30.65
N ALA A 79 26.15 -58.86 -31.71
CA ALA A 79 25.86 -59.95 -32.68
C ALA A 79 24.87 -61.08 -32.27
N ASP A 80 24.05 -61.65 -33.17
CA ASP A 80 23.67 -61.30 -34.57
C ASP A 80 22.39 -62.06 -35.00
N ASP A 81 21.97 -61.92 -36.28
CA ASP A 81 21.07 -62.79 -37.09
C ASP A 81 19.54 -62.81 -36.83
N ASP A 82 18.65 -62.79 -37.84
CA ASP A 82 18.80 -62.48 -39.29
C ASP A 82 17.43 -62.16 -39.97
N ALA A 83 17.49 -61.50 -41.13
CA ALA A 83 16.58 -61.46 -42.30
C ALA A 83 15.05 -61.29 -42.16
N GLY A 84 14.50 -60.29 -42.88
CA GLY A 84 13.06 -60.11 -43.08
C GLY A 84 12.61 -58.94 -43.97
N ASP A 85 13.40 -58.56 -44.98
CA ASP A 85 13.16 -57.38 -45.83
C ASP A 85 12.01 -57.54 -46.84
N PHE A 86 11.18 -56.50 -47.02
CA PHE A 86 10.62 -56.11 -48.32
C PHE A 86 10.10 -54.66 -48.33
N LEU A 87 10.34 -53.96 -49.45
CA LEU A 87 10.05 -52.54 -49.69
C LEU A 87 8.56 -52.24 -49.84
N ASP A 88 8.13 -51.04 -49.42
CA ASP A 88 6.98 -50.33 -49.99
C ASP A 88 7.33 -48.84 -50.18
N HIS A 89 6.79 -48.23 -51.24
CA HIS A 89 7.18 -46.91 -51.71
C HIS A 89 5.98 -46.07 -52.20
N GLY A 90 4.99 -45.93 -51.32
CA GLY A 90 3.99 -44.86 -51.32
C GLY A 90 2.76 -45.09 -52.18
N ASP A 91 1.61 -44.69 -51.63
CA ASP A 91 0.66 -43.87 -52.37
C ASP A 91 -0.17 -42.97 -51.44
N ASP A 92 -0.87 -42.00 -52.01
CA ASP A 92 -1.66 -40.97 -51.31
C ASP A 92 -3.01 -41.51 -50.79
N LEU A 93 -3.27 -41.30 -49.49
CA LEU A 93 -4.61 -41.38 -48.88
C LEU A 93 -4.82 -40.25 -47.86
N THR A 94 -4.99 -39.04 -48.38
CA THR A 94 -6.00 -38.03 -47.96
C THR A 94 -6.37 -37.97 -46.47
N LEU A 95 -5.93 -36.89 -45.81
CA LEU A 95 -6.52 -36.40 -44.56
C LEU A 95 -8.00 -36.02 -44.74
N GLU A 96 -8.92 -36.76 -44.12
CA GLU A 96 -10.28 -36.31 -43.78
C GLU A 96 -10.82 -37.16 -42.60
N ASP A 97 -11.84 -36.65 -41.89
CA ASP A 97 -12.59 -37.33 -40.81
C ASP A 97 -11.83 -37.80 -39.54
N ALA A 98 -11.08 -36.90 -38.89
CA ALA A 98 -10.62 -37.07 -37.50
C ALA A 98 -10.84 -35.85 -36.56
N GLU A 99 -11.45 -34.75 -37.03
CA GLU A 99 -11.69 -33.52 -36.25
C GLU A 99 -13.09 -33.45 -35.60
N ASP A 100 -13.49 -34.44 -34.81
CA ASP A 100 -14.63 -34.29 -33.88
C ASP A 100 -14.40 -34.97 -32.51
N ASN A 101 -13.49 -34.38 -31.73
CA ASN A 101 -13.41 -34.59 -30.27
C ASN A 101 -14.27 -33.53 -29.53
N SER A 102 -15.50 -33.30 -29.96
CA SER A 102 -16.39 -32.32 -29.30
C SER A 102 -16.76 -32.72 -27.85
N LEU A 103 -17.02 -31.71 -27.01
CA LEU A 103 -17.34 -31.90 -25.59
C LEU A 103 -18.61 -32.75 -25.32
N ALA A 104 -19.42 -33.00 -26.35
CA ALA A 104 -20.60 -33.87 -26.29
C ALA A 104 -20.27 -35.27 -25.74
N VAL A 105 -19.13 -35.86 -26.12
CA VAL A 105 -18.67 -37.16 -25.60
C VAL A 105 -18.15 -37.03 -24.15
N LEU A 106 -17.63 -35.86 -23.79
CA LEU A 106 -16.81 -35.64 -22.59
C LEU A 106 -17.54 -34.99 -21.40
N GLY A 107 -18.87 -34.94 -21.43
CA GLY A 107 -19.71 -34.60 -20.27
C GLY A 107 -20.39 -33.23 -20.31
N GLN A 108 -20.58 -32.65 -21.50
CA GLN A 108 -21.24 -31.34 -21.68
C GLN A 108 -22.53 -31.15 -20.86
N ALA A 109 -23.43 -32.14 -20.83
CA ALA A 109 -24.68 -32.02 -20.07
C ALA A 109 -24.50 -31.81 -18.55
N MET A 110 -23.42 -32.35 -17.95
CA MET A 110 -23.07 -32.08 -16.55
C MET A 110 -22.48 -30.68 -16.37
N LEU A 111 -21.79 -30.16 -17.40
CA LEU A 111 -21.26 -28.80 -17.41
C LEU A 111 -22.39 -27.77 -17.52
N ASP A 112 -23.39 -28.03 -18.36
CA ASP A 112 -24.60 -27.20 -18.49
C ASP A 112 -25.35 -27.12 -17.14
N GLU A 113 -25.52 -28.27 -16.46
CA GLU A 113 -26.18 -28.37 -15.15
C GLU A 113 -25.41 -27.63 -14.04
N ASP A 114 -24.11 -27.89 -13.85
CA ASP A 114 -23.25 -27.17 -12.89
C ASP A 114 -23.23 -25.64 -13.14
N ILE A 115 -23.33 -25.21 -14.40
CA ILE A 115 -23.34 -23.77 -14.77
C ILE A 115 -24.68 -23.10 -14.48
N GLU A 116 -25.81 -23.73 -14.79
CA GLU A 116 -27.14 -23.16 -14.45
C GLU A 116 -27.40 -23.18 -12.94
N GLU A 117 -26.93 -24.22 -12.21
CA GLU A 117 -26.92 -24.22 -10.75
C GLU A 117 -26.12 -23.03 -10.19
N ALA A 118 -24.88 -22.83 -10.69
CA ALA A 118 -24.04 -21.74 -10.23
C ALA A 118 -24.64 -20.36 -10.53
N LYS A 119 -25.25 -20.16 -11.70
CA LYS A 119 -26.00 -18.92 -12.03
C LYS A 119 -27.18 -18.70 -11.08
N ALA A 120 -27.93 -19.74 -10.75
CA ALA A 120 -29.09 -19.64 -9.85
C ALA A 120 -28.67 -19.26 -8.42
N LEU A 121 -27.60 -19.87 -7.90
CA LEU A 121 -27.06 -19.57 -6.57
C LEU A 121 -26.44 -18.15 -6.52
N LEU A 122 -25.65 -17.78 -7.53
CA LEU A 122 -24.96 -16.49 -7.61
C LEU A 122 -25.85 -15.32 -8.04
N ALA A 123 -27.13 -15.53 -8.37
CA ALA A 123 -28.05 -14.50 -8.89
C ALA A 123 -28.27 -13.29 -7.96
N HIS A 124 -27.87 -13.39 -6.69
CA HIS A 124 -27.90 -12.31 -5.70
C HIS A 124 -26.59 -11.52 -5.60
N THR A 125 -25.56 -11.93 -6.36
CA THR A 125 -24.20 -11.36 -6.40
C THR A 125 -23.94 -10.68 -7.75
N ARG A 126 -22.73 -10.19 -7.97
CA ARG A 126 -22.25 -9.73 -9.29
C ARG A 126 -21.29 -10.71 -9.97
N LEU A 127 -21.11 -11.91 -9.42
CA LEU A 127 -20.22 -12.93 -9.97
C LEU A 127 -20.90 -13.60 -11.17
N VAL A 128 -20.19 -13.72 -12.29
CA VAL A 128 -20.71 -14.40 -13.49
C VAL A 128 -19.93 -15.69 -13.71
N VAL A 129 -20.65 -16.79 -13.87
CA VAL A 129 -20.11 -18.10 -14.30
C VAL A 129 -20.75 -18.43 -15.65
N GLN A 130 -19.91 -18.66 -16.66
CA GLN A 130 -20.36 -18.93 -18.03
C GLN A 130 -19.41 -19.87 -18.78
N GLN A 131 -19.91 -20.58 -19.79
CA GLN A 131 -19.05 -21.32 -20.72
C GLN A 131 -18.61 -20.41 -21.88
N VAL A 132 -17.32 -20.44 -22.19
CA VAL A 132 -16.71 -19.75 -23.33
C VAL A 132 -15.92 -20.80 -24.13
N ALA A 133 -16.55 -21.31 -25.20
CA ALA A 133 -16.07 -22.47 -25.95
C ALA A 133 -15.73 -23.66 -25.02
N ASN A 134 -14.50 -24.18 -25.07
CA ASN A 134 -14.05 -25.33 -24.28
C ASN A 134 -13.45 -24.90 -22.92
N SER A 135 -14.03 -23.88 -22.29
CA SER A 135 -13.57 -23.33 -21.01
C SER A 135 -14.72 -22.78 -20.17
N ILE A 136 -14.61 -22.90 -18.85
CA ILE A 136 -15.50 -22.25 -17.88
C ILE A 136 -14.86 -20.92 -17.50
N GLU A 137 -15.58 -19.82 -17.60
CA GLU A 137 -15.10 -18.49 -17.21
C GLU A 137 -15.87 -18.00 -15.98
N VAL A 138 -15.12 -17.68 -14.93
CA VAL A 138 -15.58 -16.93 -13.76
C VAL A 138 -15.12 -15.48 -13.91
N VAL A 139 -16.05 -14.54 -13.84
CA VAL A 139 -15.80 -13.11 -13.96
C VAL A 139 -15.92 -12.45 -12.58
N LEU A 140 -14.83 -11.84 -12.13
CA LEU A 140 -14.72 -11.18 -10.82
C LEU A 140 -14.74 -9.65 -11.03
N PRO A 141 -15.77 -8.92 -10.56
CA PRO A 141 -15.86 -7.47 -10.70
C PRO A 141 -14.90 -6.74 -9.75
N LEU A 142 -14.43 -5.55 -10.16
CA LEU A 142 -13.49 -4.74 -9.37
C LEU A 142 -14.11 -3.46 -8.79
N ASP A 143 -15.38 -3.16 -9.08
CA ASP A 143 -16.03 -1.92 -8.61
C ASP A 143 -16.48 -1.97 -7.14
N GLU A 144 -16.53 -3.16 -6.54
CA GLU A 144 -16.87 -3.34 -5.11
C GLU A 144 -15.63 -3.40 -4.20
N LEU A 145 -14.41 -3.37 -4.77
CA LEU A 145 -13.17 -3.13 -4.02
C LEU A 145 -13.03 -1.64 -3.69
N SER A 146 -12.33 -1.32 -2.59
CA SER A 146 -11.87 0.05 -2.33
C SER A 146 -10.67 0.40 -3.23
N ASP A 147 -10.40 1.70 -3.41
CA ASP A 147 -9.22 2.15 -4.16
C ASP A 147 -7.91 1.63 -3.55
N ILE A 148 -7.82 1.58 -2.22
CA ILE A 148 -6.68 1.01 -1.50
C ILE A 148 -6.53 -0.50 -1.83
N ALA A 149 -7.62 -1.28 -1.79
CA ALA A 149 -7.58 -2.71 -2.10
C ALA A 149 -7.22 -3.00 -3.57
N ARG A 150 -7.64 -2.12 -4.50
CA ARG A 150 -7.20 -2.13 -5.90
C ARG A 150 -5.70 -1.81 -6.02
N ALA A 151 -5.26 -0.71 -5.40
CA ALA A 151 -3.89 -0.21 -5.44
C ALA A 151 -2.87 -1.22 -4.91
N VAL A 152 -3.09 -1.79 -3.72
CA VAL A 152 -2.18 -2.81 -3.13
C VAL A 152 -2.15 -4.13 -3.91
N SER A 153 -3.15 -4.37 -4.76
CA SER A 153 -3.23 -5.54 -5.65
C SER A 153 -2.64 -5.27 -7.05
N GLY A 154 -2.20 -4.03 -7.34
CA GLY A 154 -1.70 -3.61 -8.66
C GLY A 154 -2.79 -3.43 -9.73
N LEU A 155 -4.05 -3.21 -9.32
CA LEU A 155 -5.21 -3.13 -10.21
C LEU A 155 -5.57 -1.67 -10.51
N THR A 156 -4.94 -1.09 -11.53
CA THR A 156 -5.19 0.30 -11.97
C THR A 156 -6.45 0.46 -12.84
N SER A 157 -6.99 -0.65 -13.37
CA SER A 157 -8.16 -0.68 -14.24
C SER A 157 -9.37 -1.29 -13.53
N LEU A 158 -10.57 -0.77 -13.83
CA LEU A 158 -11.84 -1.32 -13.33
C LEU A 158 -12.39 -2.49 -14.18
N LYS A 159 -11.68 -2.92 -15.23
CA LYS A 159 -12.07 -4.11 -16.01
C LYS A 159 -12.01 -5.37 -15.11
N PRO A 160 -12.99 -6.28 -15.16
CA PRO A 160 -13.02 -7.44 -14.28
C PRO A 160 -11.80 -8.35 -14.47
N ILE A 161 -11.47 -9.12 -13.44
CA ILE A 161 -10.54 -10.25 -13.56
C ILE A 161 -11.32 -11.44 -14.12
N THR A 162 -10.75 -12.13 -15.11
CA THR A 162 -11.31 -13.37 -15.67
C THR A 162 -10.48 -14.55 -15.22
N VAL A 163 -11.12 -15.56 -14.61
CA VAL A 163 -10.51 -16.84 -14.23
C VAL A 163 -11.13 -17.91 -15.13
N ARG A 164 -10.34 -18.47 -16.04
CA ARG A 164 -10.77 -19.50 -16.99
C ARG A 164 -10.24 -20.87 -16.59
N LEU A 165 -11.11 -21.86 -16.62
CA LEU A 165 -10.80 -23.28 -16.43
C LEU A 165 -10.88 -23.97 -17.79
N SER A 166 -9.75 -24.39 -18.34
CA SER A 166 -9.73 -25.10 -19.62
C SER A 166 -10.17 -26.55 -19.44
N VAL A 167 -11.23 -26.96 -20.13
CA VAL A 167 -11.88 -28.28 -19.98
C VAL A 167 -11.78 -29.12 -21.26
N HIS A 168 -10.69 -28.96 -22.03
CA HIS A 168 -10.43 -29.74 -23.25
C HIS A 168 -10.42 -31.27 -23.01
N GLY A 169 -9.98 -31.73 -21.83
CA GLY A 169 -10.06 -33.14 -21.41
C GLY A 169 -11.43 -33.56 -20.85
N GLY A 170 -12.45 -32.71 -20.96
CA GLY A 170 -13.81 -32.98 -20.50
C GLY A 170 -14.17 -32.46 -19.12
N TYR A 171 -15.43 -32.69 -18.77
CA TYR A 171 -16.05 -32.28 -17.51
C TYR A 171 -16.63 -33.46 -16.71
N ARG A 172 -15.95 -34.61 -16.69
CA ARG A 172 -16.30 -35.73 -15.80
C ARG A 172 -15.51 -35.64 -14.49
N ARG A 173 -15.90 -36.41 -13.46
CA ARG A 173 -15.10 -36.59 -12.23
C ARG A 173 -13.76 -37.30 -12.51
N THR A 174 -13.67 -38.03 -13.63
CA THR A 174 -12.48 -38.74 -14.12
C THR A 174 -11.74 -38.00 -15.24
N SER A 175 -12.17 -36.80 -15.62
CA SER A 175 -11.42 -35.95 -16.55
C SER A 175 -10.17 -35.39 -15.86
N PRO A 176 -9.09 -35.05 -16.60
CA PRO A 176 -7.93 -34.37 -16.01
C PRO A 176 -8.32 -33.04 -15.37
N LEU A 177 -7.48 -32.57 -14.43
CA LEU A 177 -7.65 -31.27 -13.78
C LEU A 177 -7.59 -30.13 -14.82
N PRO A 178 -8.51 -29.14 -14.78
CA PRO A 178 -8.46 -28.00 -15.68
C PRO A 178 -7.19 -27.16 -15.53
N VAL A 179 -6.61 -26.75 -16.66
CA VAL A 179 -5.59 -25.70 -16.68
C VAL A 179 -6.26 -24.38 -16.33
N VAL A 180 -5.80 -23.72 -15.26
CA VAL A 180 -6.33 -22.41 -14.85
C VAL A 180 -5.56 -21.32 -15.58
N LYS A 181 -6.27 -20.36 -16.16
CA LYS A 181 -5.74 -19.10 -16.68
C LYS A 181 -6.44 -17.93 -15.99
N VAL A 182 -5.68 -17.10 -15.29
CA VAL A 182 -6.16 -15.82 -14.75
C VAL A 182 -5.67 -14.67 -15.63
N GLN A 183 -6.58 -13.76 -15.99
CA GLN A 183 -6.28 -12.62 -16.86
C GLN A 183 -6.97 -11.34 -16.40
N HIS A 184 -6.21 -10.26 -16.35
CA HIS A 184 -6.67 -8.87 -16.21
C HIS A 184 -5.94 -8.02 -17.25
N GLU A 185 -6.69 -7.46 -18.20
CA GLU A 185 -6.16 -6.75 -19.36
C GLU A 185 -5.10 -7.60 -20.12
N GLU A 186 -3.87 -7.10 -20.22
CA GLU A 186 -2.71 -7.78 -20.82
C GLU A 186 -1.99 -8.72 -19.84
N SER A 187 -2.21 -8.55 -18.53
CA SER A 187 -1.61 -9.42 -17.50
C SER A 187 -2.29 -10.78 -17.49
N VAL A 188 -1.51 -11.83 -17.76
CA VAL A 188 -1.95 -13.23 -17.83
C VAL A 188 -1.02 -14.11 -17.01
N THR A 189 -1.59 -15.04 -16.23
CA THR A 189 -0.85 -16.09 -15.52
C THR A 189 -1.63 -17.40 -15.59
N THR A 190 -0.94 -18.54 -15.67
CA THR A 190 -1.57 -19.87 -15.71
C THR A 190 -0.91 -20.84 -14.73
N THR A 191 -1.52 -22.01 -14.51
CA THR A 191 -0.93 -23.12 -13.74
C THR A 191 0.36 -23.69 -14.36
N GLU A 192 0.62 -23.40 -15.64
CA GLU A 192 1.79 -23.88 -16.40
C GLU A 192 2.84 -22.77 -16.59
N ARG A 193 2.39 -21.51 -16.74
CA ARG A 193 3.24 -20.33 -16.98
C ARG A 193 2.83 -19.19 -16.06
N ILE A 194 3.54 -19.09 -14.95
CA ILE A 194 3.35 -18.04 -13.95
C ILE A 194 3.91 -16.70 -14.46
N CYS A 195 3.09 -15.66 -14.45
CA CYS A 195 3.58 -14.27 -14.46
C CYS A 195 3.94 -13.85 -13.03
N ARG A 196 5.22 -13.56 -12.78
CA ARG A 196 5.70 -13.19 -11.43
C ARG A 196 5.20 -11.83 -10.98
N ASP A 197 5.06 -10.89 -11.92
CA ASP A 197 4.71 -9.50 -11.65
C ASP A 197 3.19 -9.30 -11.41
N PHE A 198 2.34 -10.24 -11.84
CA PHE A 198 0.87 -10.20 -11.68
C PHE A 198 0.41 -10.89 -10.37
N ILE A 199 0.73 -10.26 -9.23
CA ILE A 199 0.64 -10.85 -7.88
C ILE A 199 -0.76 -11.39 -7.55
N ILE A 200 -1.81 -10.57 -7.69
CA ILE A 200 -3.19 -10.98 -7.38
C ILE A 200 -3.70 -12.07 -8.32
N GLY A 201 -3.32 -12.02 -9.60
CA GLY A 201 -3.67 -13.05 -10.57
C GLY A 201 -3.05 -14.40 -10.23
N LEU A 202 -1.82 -14.41 -9.72
CA LEU A 202 -1.16 -15.63 -9.26
C LEU A 202 -1.87 -16.22 -8.03
N GLN A 203 -2.23 -15.39 -7.04
CA GLN A 203 -2.99 -15.85 -5.88
C GLN A 203 -4.30 -16.52 -6.32
N LEU A 204 -5.09 -15.87 -7.16
CA LEU A 204 -6.34 -16.42 -7.68
C LEU A 204 -6.13 -17.71 -8.51
N CYS A 205 -5.05 -17.78 -9.30
CA CYS A 205 -4.68 -18.98 -10.05
C CYS A 205 -4.38 -20.15 -9.11
N LYS A 206 -3.68 -19.88 -8.01
CA LYS A 206 -3.27 -20.88 -7.02
C LYS A 206 -4.41 -21.32 -6.11
N VAL A 207 -5.29 -20.40 -5.72
CA VAL A 207 -6.56 -20.67 -5.04
C VAL A 207 -7.42 -21.62 -5.88
N ALA A 208 -7.64 -21.30 -7.16
CA ALA A 208 -8.38 -22.17 -8.08
C ALA A 208 -7.71 -23.55 -8.25
N GLN A 209 -6.38 -23.60 -8.45
CA GLN A 209 -5.66 -24.87 -8.55
C GLN A 209 -5.83 -25.74 -7.29
N ASN A 210 -5.70 -25.15 -6.10
CA ASN A 210 -5.86 -25.87 -4.83
C ASN A 210 -7.30 -26.38 -4.64
N TYR A 211 -8.31 -25.56 -4.98
CA TYR A 211 -9.72 -25.95 -4.94
C TYR A 211 -10.03 -27.11 -5.89
N LEU A 212 -9.52 -27.05 -7.13
CA LEU A 212 -9.66 -28.12 -8.11
C LEU A 212 -9.03 -29.42 -7.59
N VAL A 213 -7.77 -29.38 -7.14
CA VAL A 213 -7.07 -30.57 -6.60
C VAL A 213 -7.85 -31.21 -5.44
N GLN A 214 -8.49 -30.42 -4.57
CA GLN A 214 -9.24 -30.94 -3.42
C GLN A 214 -10.65 -31.48 -3.77
N ARG A 215 -11.34 -30.87 -4.75
CA ARG A 215 -12.78 -31.11 -4.98
C ARG A 215 -13.13 -31.68 -6.36
N TRP A 216 -12.21 -31.74 -7.34
CA TRP A 216 -12.50 -32.14 -8.73
C TRP A 216 -12.99 -33.59 -8.88
N GLU A 217 -12.46 -34.55 -8.13
CA GLU A 217 -12.98 -35.93 -8.14
C GLU A 217 -14.30 -36.06 -7.38
N LYS A 218 -14.58 -35.10 -6.48
CA LYS A 218 -15.65 -35.15 -5.46
C LYS A 218 -16.65 -34.00 -5.64
N ARG A 219 -16.87 -33.55 -6.88
CA ARG A 219 -17.84 -32.49 -7.21
C ARG A 219 -19.25 -32.90 -6.80
N GLY A 220 -20.00 -31.96 -6.25
CA GLY A 220 -21.42 -32.03 -5.94
C GLY A 220 -22.00 -30.62 -5.94
N GLU A 221 -23.22 -30.47 -5.44
CA GLU A 221 -23.99 -29.22 -5.38
C GLU A 221 -23.12 -27.99 -5.02
N GLY A 222 -23.28 -26.92 -5.81
CA GLY A 222 -22.60 -25.65 -5.66
C GLY A 222 -21.11 -25.66 -6.00
N PHE A 223 -20.61 -26.61 -6.80
CA PHE A 223 -19.18 -26.72 -7.07
C PHE A 223 -18.58 -25.47 -7.75
N LEU A 224 -19.23 -24.94 -8.78
CA LEU A 224 -18.74 -23.75 -9.50
C LEU A 224 -19.07 -22.43 -8.78
N SER A 225 -20.21 -22.35 -8.08
CA SER A 225 -20.55 -21.17 -7.26
C SER A 225 -19.61 -21.01 -6.08
N ALA A 226 -19.33 -22.07 -5.31
CA ALA A 226 -18.38 -22.02 -4.20
C ALA A 226 -16.93 -21.76 -4.65
N LEU A 227 -16.56 -22.07 -5.91
CA LEU A 227 -15.30 -21.61 -6.49
C LEU A 227 -15.32 -20.10 -6.77
N ALA A 228 -16.40 -19.59 -7.36
CA ALA A 228 -16.55 -18.16 -7.65
C ALA A 228 -16.57 -17.31 -6.35
N GLU A 229 -17.30 -17.75 -5.33
CA GLU A 229 -17.34 -17.13 -4.00
C GLU A 229 -15.97 -17.14 -3.33
N LEU A 230 -15.24 -18.27 -3.38
CA LEU A 230 -13.87 -18.36 -2.85
C LEU A 230 -12.92 -17.41 -3.58
N LEU A 231 -13.00 -17.33 -4.92
CA LEU A 231 -12.17 -16.41 -5.71
C LEU A 231 -12.52 -14.93 -5.43
N ALA A 232 -13.80 -14.62 -5.20
CA ALA A 232 -14.24 -13.28 -4.84
C ALA A 232 -13.78 -12.89 -3.42
N ASP A 233 -13.87 -13.80 -2.44
CA ASP A 233 -13.30 -13.61 -1.11
C ASP A 233 -11.79 -13.36 -1.20
N ARG A 234 -11.04 -14.21 -1.90
CA ARG A 234 -9.58 -14.04 -2.01
C ARG A 234 -9.15 -12.82 -2.81
N LEU A 235 -10.04 -12.24 -3.63
CA LEU A 235 -9.83 -10.94 -4.26
C LEU A 235 -10.06 -9.78 -3.27
N ALA A 236 -11.10 -9.85 -2.43
CA ALA A 236 -11.41 -8.83 -1.42
C ALA A 236 -10.53 -8.90 -0.16
N ASN A 237 -10.04 -10.09 0.19
CA ASN A 237 -9.28 -10.43 1.39
C ASN A 237 -7.87 -10.97 1.04
N SER A 238 -7.28 -10.47 -0.05
CA SER A 238 -6.05 -11.00 -0.66
C SER A 238 -4.85 -11.06 0.29
N GLY A 239 -4.58 -9.98 1.04
CA GLY A 239 -3.54 -9.94 2.06
C GLY A 239 -3.84 -10.71 3.35
N ASN A 240 -5.02 -11.36 3.51
CA ASN A 240 -5.32 -12.18 4.68
C ASN A 240 -4.85 -13.65 4.55
N HIS A 241 -4.57 -14.10 3.33
CA HIS A 241 -4.15 -15.47 3.01
C HIS A 241 -2.84 -15.48 2.24
N CYS A 242 -2.04 -16.55 2.39
CA CYS A 242 -0.76 -16.68 1.70
C CYS A 242 -0.97 -16.84 0.19
N LEU A 243 -0.30 -16.00 -0.61
CA LEU A 243 -0.45 -16.01 -2.08
C LEU A 243 0.00 -17.33 -2.75
N MET A 244 0.80 -18.16 -2.07
CA MET A 244 1.34 -19.44 -2.58
C MET A 244 0.60 -20.70 -2.12
N CYS A 245 0.12 -20.74 -0.87
CA CYS A 245 -0.50 -21.95 -0.29
C CYS A 245 -1.94 -21.73 0.21
N ASP A 246 -2.45 -20.50 0.14
CA ASP A 246 -3.78 -20.09 0.61
C ASP A 246 -4.07 -20.28 2.11
N ALA A 247 -3.06 -20.65 2.92
CA ALA A 247 -3.17 -20.68 4.36
C ALA A 247 -3.42 -19.27 4.93
N ALA A 248 -4.30 -19.15 5.92
CA ALA A 248 -4.54 -17.89 6.63
C ALA A 248 -3.25 -17.39 7.29
N LEU A 249 -2.97 -16.10 7.16
CA LEU A 249 -1.74 -15.50 7.67
C LEU A 249 -1.84 -15.19 9.17
N PRO A 250 -0.77 -15.38 9.97
CA PRO A 250 -0.74 -14.90 11.36
C PRO A 250 -0.69 -13.37 11.43
N PHE A 251 -0.22 -12.75 10.34
CA PHE A 251 -0.04 -11.31 10.18
C PHE A 251 -0.75 -10.82 8.91
N PRO A 252 -2.10 -10.92 8.84
CA PRO A 252 -2.89 -10.56 7.66
C PRO A 252 -2.78 -9.06 7.36
N GLY A 253 -2.74 -8.64 6.09
CA GLY A 253 -2.59 -7.24 5.69
C GLY A 253 -3.50 -6.83 4.52
N LEU A 254 -3.30 -5.62 4.02
CA LEU A 254 -3.96 -5.15 2.79
C LEU A 254 -3.31 -5.76 1.53
N LYS A 255 -1.97 -5.83 1.51
CA LYS A 255 -1.17 -6.29 0.38
C LYS A 255 -1.06 -7.83 0.35
N PRO A 256 -1.21 -8.50 -0.81
CA PRO A 256 -0.92 -9.93 -0.95
C PRO A 256 0.52 -10.26 -0.51
N THR A 257 0.70 -11.30 0.29
CA THR A 257 2.02 -11.69 0.81
C THR A 257 2.11 -13.20 1.09
N VAL A 258 3.28 -13.69 1.52
CA VAL A 258 3.49 -15.10 1.85
C VAL A 258 3.50 -15.35 3.36
N CYS A 259 3.10 -16.57 3.74
CA CYS A 259 3.30 -17.07 5.09
C CYS A 259 4.76 -17.49 5.29
N ASP A 260 5.20 -17.53 6.54
CA ASP A 260 6.58 -17.80 6.93
C ASP A 260 6.96 -19.31 6.84
N GLN A 261 6.24 -20.08 6.01
CA GLN A 261 6.55 -21.47 5.67
C GLN A 261 7.69 -21.50 4.64
N SER A 262 8.69 -22.36 4.86
CA SER A 262 9.95 -22.38 4.10
C SER A 262 9.76 -22.36 2.58
N PHE A 263 8.86 -23.19 2.04
CA PHE A 263 8.57 -23.24 0.60
C PHE A 263 7.91 -21.94 0.08
N CYS A 264 7.04 -21.31 0.86
CA CYS A 264 6.34 -20.08 0.46
C CYS A 264 7.26 -18.85 0.55
N SER A 265 8.09 -18.75 1.59
CA SER A 265 9.19 -17.78 1.66
C SER A 265 10.15 -17.97 0.49
N PHE A 266 10.64 -19.19 0.25
CA PHE A 266 11.56 -19.50 -0.86
C PHE A 266 10.98 -19.10 -2.23
N GLN A 267 9.69 -19.35 -2.49
CA GLN A 267 9.06 -18.94 -3.75
C GLN A 267 9.02 -17.41 -3.92
N LEU A 268 8.81 -16.64 -2.85
CA LEU A 268 8.84 -15.17 -2.93
C LEU A 268 10.27 -14.62 -3.00
N GLU A 269 11.13 -15.09 -2.10
CA GLU A 269 12.44 -14.51 -1.81
C GLU A 269 13.48 -14.95 -2.84
N GLU A 270 13.47 -16.23 -3.22
CA GLU A 270 14.48 -16.84 -4.11
C GLU A 270 14.02 -16.95 -5.56
N MET A 271 12.78 -17.40 -5.76
CA MET A 271 12.21 -17.50 -7.09
C MET A 271 11.62 -16.16 -7.58
N GLY A 272 11.57 -15.13 -6.72
CA GLY A 272 11.02 -13.81 -7.04
C GLY A 272 9.54 -13.81 -7.42
N ILE A 273 8.80 -14.86 -7.07
CA ILE A 273 7.41 -15.06 -7.50
C ILE A 273 6.50 -14.19 -6.61
N GLY A 274 5.67 -13.33 -7.20
CA GLY A 274 4.91 -12.33 -6.45
C GLY A 274 5.75 -11.12 -6.01
N SER A 275 6.98 -10.98 -6.54
CA SER A 275 7.78 -9.76 -6.44
C SER A 275 7.62 -8.92 -7.72
N SER A 276 7.62 -7.59 -7.61
CA SER A 276 7.34 -6.69 -8.73
C SER A 276 7.99 -5.31 -8.53
N LEU A 277 8.29 -4.63 -9.64
CA LEU A 277 8.78 -3.26 -9.71
C LEU A 277 7.66 -2.19 -9.72
N ALA A 278 6.40 -2.60 -9.62
CA ALA A 278 5.23 -1.70 -9.68
C ALA A 278 5.22 -0.61 -8.59
N GLN A 279 6.00 -0.76 -7.51
CA GLN A 279 6.11 0.28 -6.48
C GLN A 279 6.56 1.65 -7.05
N PHE A 280 7.43 1.67 -8.07
CA PHE A 280 7.82 2.92 -8.75
C PHE A 280 6.67 3.62 -9.48
N GLU A 281 5.63 2.88 -9.92
CA GLU A 281 4.44 3.42 -10.58
C GLU A 281 3.33 3.78 -9.60
N MET A 282 3.22 3.03 -8.49
CA MET A 282 2.23 3.29 -7.46
C MET A 282 2.60 4.49 -6.59
N ASP A 283 3.87 4.57 -6.16
CA ASP A 283 4.39 5.66 -5.33
C ASP A 283 5.94 5.66 -5.37
N PRO A 284 6.58 6.57 -6.13
CA PRO A 284 8.03 6.64 -6.24
C PRO A 284 8.72 7.17 -4.98
N GLU A 285 8.06 7.98 -4.14
CA GLU A 285 8.68 8.45 -2.89
C GLU A 285 8.75 7.33 -1.84
N VAL A 286 7.73 6.47 -1.79
CA VAL A 286 7.76 5.22 -1.01
C VAL A 286 8.77 4.23 -1.60
N ALA A 287 8.97 4.22 -2.92
CA ALA A 287 10.04 3.43 -3.54
C ALA A 287 11.43 3.89 -3.05
N ASP A 288 11.70 5.21 -3.06
CA ASP A 288 12.94 5.79 -2.51
C ASP A 288 13.10 5.43 -1.03
N LEU A 289 12.07 5.68 -0.22
CA LEU A 289 12.07 5.37 1.21
C LEU A 289 12.46 3.91 1.48
N LEU A 290 11.87 2.95 0.77
CA LEU A 290 12.14 1.53 1.00
C LEU A 290 13.56 1.11 0.59
N LEU A 291 14.11 1.68 -0.49
CA LEU A 291 15.51 1.47 -0.91
C LEU A 291 16.49 2.12 0.08
N THR A 292 16.23 3.36 0.46
CA THR A 292 16.98 4.14 1.45
C THR A 292 17.05 3.41 2.79
N LEU A 293 15.92 2.91 3.30
CA LEU A 293 15.88 2.16 4.56
C LEU A 293 16.58 0.80 4.47
N ALA A 294 16.55 0.13 3.31
CA ALA A 294 17.34 -1.10 3.10
C ALA A 294 18.85 -0.83 3.16
N VAL A 295 19.33 0.22 2.48
CA VAL A 295 20.74 0.64 2.56
C VAL A 295 21.12 1.06 3.99
N SER A 296 20.27 1.83 4.68
CA SER A 296 20.54 2.21 6.09
C SER A 296 20.54 1.03 7.06
N ALA A 297 19.79 -0.04 6.79
CA ALA A 297 19.88 -1.28 7.57
C ALA A 297 21.22 -2.00 7.37
N CYS A 298 21.75 -2.01 6.13
CA CYS A 298 23.03 -2.65 5.81
C CYS A 298 24.25 -2.02 6.52
N LEU A 299 24.15 -0.74 6.90
CA LEU A 299 25.22 -0.01 7.59
C LEU A 299 25.40 -0.38 9.07
N ASP A 300 24.45 -1.11 9.67
CA ASP A 300 24.52 -1.59 11.05
C ASP A 300 24.65 -3.12 11.06
N SER A 301 25.88 -3.61 10.88
CA SER A 301 26.20 -5.03 10.78
C SER A 301 25.80 -5.84 12.03
N TYR A 302 25.73 -5.21 13.21
CA TYR A 302 25.16 -5.85 14.40
C TYR A 302 23.65 -6.06 14.22
N ARG A 303 22.91 -5.03 13.79
CA ARG A 303 21.46 -5.15 13.51
C ARG A 303 21.14 -6.19 12.44
N LEU A 304 21.99 -6.32 11.42
CA LEU A 304 21.85 -7.36 10.40
C LEU A 304 21.92 -8.78 10.98
N THR A 305 22.89 -9.08 11.84
CA THR A 305 23.05 -10.46 12.36
C THR A 305 21.88 -10.88 13.25
N VAL A 306 21.37 -9.97 14.09
CA VAL A 306 20.16 -10.19 14.91
C VAL A 306 18.85 -9.96 14.15
N SER A 307 18.90 -9.61 12.86
CA SER A 307 17.70 -9.33 12.06
C SER A 307 16.86 -10.61 11.89
N PRO A 308 15.54 -10.56 12.18
CA PRO A 308 14.63 -11.66 11.85
C PRO A 308 14.31 -11.71 10.35
N ILE A 309 14.49 -10.61 9.62
CA ILE A 309 14.43 -10.57 8.15
C ILE A 309 15.79 -10.98 7.61
N LYS A 310 15.84 -12.00 6.74
CA LYS A 310 17.05 -12.44 6.04
C LYS A 310 17.05 -11.93 4.60
N PHE A 311 18.22 -11.65 4.05
CA PHE A 311 18.37 -11.31 2.65
C PHE A 311 18.23 -12.58 1.79
N PRO A 312 17.74 -12.45 0.54
CA PRO A 312 17.55 -13.60 -0.34
C PRO A 312 18.91 -14.16 -0.80
N LEU A 313 18.92 -15.35 -1.39
CA LEU A 313 20.12 -15.94 -1.98
C LEU A 313 20.51 -15.21 -3.27
N ASN A 314 21.82 -15.06 -3.44
CA ASN A 314 22.45 -14.67 -4.68
C ASN A 314 22.48 -15.88 -5.63
N GLY A 315 21.70 -15.81 -6.72
CA GLY A 315 21.56 -16.90 -7.70
C GLY A 315 22.84 -17.32 -8.44
N LEU A 316 23.97 -16.63 -8.23
CA LEU A 316 25.30 -17.03 -8.73
C LEU A 316 26.14 -17.81 -7.69
N SER A 317 25.88 -17.63 -6.40
CA SER A 317 26.66 -18.25 -5.30
C SER A 317 25.87 -19.23 -4.43
N GLY A 318 24.53 -19.19 -4.49
CA GLY A 318 23.65 -19.97 -3.63
C GLY A 318 23.69 -19.56 -2.15
N GLN A 319 24.31 -18.42 -1.82
CA GLN A 319 24.40 -17.87 -0.45
C GLN A 319 23.57 -16.59 -0.31
N PRO A 320 23.06 -16.24 0.89
CA PRO A 320 22.38 -14.97 1.11
C PRO A 320 23.25 -13.79 0.69
N TYR A 321 22.67 -12.77 0.04
CA TYR A 321 23.41 -11.52 -0.22
C TYR A 321 23.92 -10.93 1.10
N THR A 322 25.17 -10.50 1.12
CA THR A 322 25.72 -9.69 2.20
C THR A 322 25.15 -8.27 2.18
N GLY A 323 25.24 -7.57 3.32
CA GLY A 323 24.87 -6.14 3.38
C GLY A 323 25.67 -5.29 2.39
N ASP A 324 26.94 -5.61 2.18
CA ASP A 324 27.81 -4.93 1.21
C ASP A 324 27.40 -5.19 -0.24
N GLU A 325 26.99 -6.40 -0.62
CA GLU A 325 26.43 -6.69 -1.95
C GLU A 325 25.12 -5.94 -2.19
N LEU A 326 24.20 -5.92 -1.20
CA LEU A 326 22.94 -5.18 -1.32
C LEU A 326 23.21 -3.68 -1.50
N MET A 327 24.11 -3.09 -0.69
CA MET A 327 24.49 -1.68 -0.85
C MET A 327 25.14 -1.40 -2.21
N GLN A 328 26.01 -2.27 -2.71
CA GLN A 328 26.61 -2.12 -4.03
C GLN A 328 25.56 -2.13 -5.14
N VAL A 329 24.64 -3.08 -5.13
CA VAL A 329 23.60 -3.22 -6.17
C VAL A 329 22.58 -2.10 -6.10
N VAL A 330 22.08 -1.74 -4.90
CA VAL A 330 21.08 -0.66 -4.76
C VAL A 330 21.67 0.69 -5.16
N ASN A 331 22.94 0.96 -4.88
CA ASN A 331 23.61 2.19 -5.33
C ASN A 331 23.82 2.29 -6.86
N LEU A 332 23.60 1.22 -7.64
CA LEU A 332 23.52 1.30 -9.11
C LEU A 332 22.14 1.76 -9.61
N VAL A 333 21.09 1.58 -8.81
CA VAL A 333 19.71 1.94 -9.20
C VAL A 333 19.60 3.47 -9.30
N PRO A 334 19.12 4.05 -10.42
CA PRO A 334 18.91 5.49 -10.56
C PRO A 334 17.78 6.00 -9.64
N LYS A 335 17.49 7.31 -9.65
CA LYS A 335 16.44 7.89 -8.80
C LYS A 335 15.08 7.22 -9.04
N ALA A 336 14.21 7.18 -8.02
CA ALA A 336 12.89 6.58 -8.16
C ALA A 336 12.06 7.20 -9.30
N GLN A 337 12.14 8.53 -9.49
CA GLN A 337 11.50 9.23 -10.59
C GLN A 337 12.11 8.89 -11.97
N GLU A 338 13.45 8.86 -12.09
CA GLU A 338 14.15 8.44 -13.32
C GLU A 338 13.82 7.00 -13.72
N VAL A 339 13.61 6.13 -12.71
CA VAL A 339 13.22 4.73 -12.87
C VAL A 339 11.75 4.60 -13.26
N LEU A 340 10.85 5.44 -12.75
CA LEU A 340 9.46 5.54 -13.22
C LEU A 340 9.41 5.91 -14.71
N GLU A 341 10.13 6.95 -15.12
CA GLU A 341 10.22 7.47 -16.50
C GLU A 341 10.75 6.47 -17.54
N MET A 342 11.35 5.35 -17.11
CA MET A 342 11.70 4.24 -18.00
C MET A 342 10.50 3.51 -18.61
N GLY A 343 9.31 3.66 -18.01
CA GLY A 343 8.07 3.01 -18.43
C GLY A 343 8.21 1.48 -18.55
N ALA A 344 7.59 0.90 -19.58
CA ALA A 344 7.63 -0.55 -19.84
C ALA A 344 9.06 -1.13 -19.96
N LYS A 345 10.08 -0.32 -20.28
CA LYS A 345 11.48 -0.76 -20.40
C LYS A 345 12.26 -0.74 -19.08
N ARG A 346 11.64 -0.37 -17.95
CA ARG A 346 12.28 -0.33 -16.62
C ARG A 346 13.00 -1.63 -16.27
N LYS A 347 12.34 -2.77 -16.52
CA LYS A 347 12.86 -4.11 -16.18
C LYS A 347 14.11 -4.47 -17.00
N GLU A 348 14.13 -4.10 -18.29
CA GLU A 348 15.28 -4.28 -19.18
C GLU A 348 16.45 -3.41 -18.73
N LYS A 349 16.23 -2.09 -18.62
CA LYS A 349 17.26 -1.11 -18.23
C LYS A 349 17.90 -1.36 -16.86
N LEU A 350 17.12 -1.82 -15.87
CA LEU A 350 17.69 -2.15 -14.57
C LEU A 350 18.60 -3.39 -14.64
N LEU A 351 18.26 -4.40 -15.43
CA LEU A 351 19.10 -5.59 -15.64
C LEU A 351 20.39 -5.28 -16.40
N GLU A 352 20.38 -4.27 -17.29
CA GLU A 352 21.60 -3.76 -17.97
C GLU A 352 22.63 -3.17 -16.99
N LEU A 353 22.19 -2.62 -15.84
CA LEU A 353 23.07 -2.08 -14.80
C LEU A 353 23.72 -3.19 -13.95
N SER A 354 22.95 -4.22 -13.61
CA SER A 354 23.42 -5.46 -12.98
C SER A 354 22.29 -6.49 -12.95
N PRO A 355 22.56 -7.80 -13.15
CA PRO A 355 21.53 -8.84 -13.07
C PRO A 355 20.88 -8.97 -11.68
N HIS A 356 21.49 -8.38 -10.64
CA HIS A 356 21.00 -8.43 -9.26
C HIS A 356 20.02 -7.30 -8.91
N THR A 357 19.90 -6.24 -9.73
CA THR A 357 19.06 -5.07 -9.42
C THR A 357 17.59 -5.46 -9.27
N VAL A 358 16.99 -6.08 -10.27
CA VAL A 358 15.57 -6.43 -10.29
C VAL A 358 15.24 -7.45 -9.18
N PRO A 359 16.02 -8.53 -8.95
CA PRO A 359 15.83 -9.39 -7.78
C PRO A 359 15.83 -8.64 -6.43
N LEU A 360 16.87 -7.87 -6.13
CA LEU A 360 16.99 -7.20 -4.83
C LEU A 360 15.96 -6.08 -4.63
N VAL A 361 15.71 -5.25 -5.65
CA VAL A 361 14.70 -4.17 -5.58
C VAL A 361 13.30 -4.75 -5.44
N SER A 362 12.96 -5.80 -6.20
CA SER A 362 11.65 -6.46 -6.09
C SER A 362 11.49 -7.16 -4.74
N TRP A 363 12.56 -7.74 -4.18
CA TRP A 363 12.57 -8.28 -2.81
C TRP A 363 12.35 -7.19 -1.74
N ILE A 364 13.01 -6.03 -1.85
CA ILE A 364 12.84 -4.88 -0.95
C ILE A 364 11.38 -4.40 -0.95
N PHE A 365 10.72 -4.37 -2.12
CA PHE A 365 9.32 -3.96 -2.21
C PHE A 365 8.35 -5.07 -1.80
N ALA A 366 8.61 -6.33 -2.11
CA ALA A 366 7.68 -7.42 -1.85
C ALA A 366 7.68 -7.89 -0.39
N THR A 367 8.85 -7.91 0.27
CA THR A 367 8.93 -8.22 1.71
C THR A 367 8.45 -7.09 2.61
N ASN A 368 8.30 -5.86 2.10
CA ASN A 368 7.64 -4.79 2.84
C ASN A 368 6.14 -5.11 3.04
N ARG A 369 5.80 -5.52 4.26
CA ARG A 369 4.42 -5.82 4.70
C ARG A 369 3.63 -4.54 5.05
N ALA A 370 4.26 -3.38 5.21
CA ALA A 370 3.55 -2.13 5.46
C ALA A 370 2.92 -1.52 4.19
N HIS A 371 1.67 -1.07 4.29
CA HIS A 371 1.09 -0.14 3.31
C HIS A 371 1.46 1.28 3.76
N ILE A 372 2.25 1.92 2.91
CA ILE A 372 2.80 3.26 3.07
C ILE A 372 2.38 4.06 1.84
N THR A 373 1.94 5.28 2.04
CA THR A 373 1.71 6.26 0.97
C THR A 373 2.44 7.54 1.30
N SER A 374 3.04 8.17 0.31
CA SER A 374 3.40 9.59 0.35
C SER A 374 2.14 10.41 0.66
N MET A 375 2.30 11.44 1.49
CA MET A 375 1.27 12.45 1.67
C MET A 375 1.51 13.58 0.65
N PRO A 376 0.46 14.15 0.04
CA PRO A 376 0.61 15.39 -0.73
C PRO A 376 0.86 16.57 0.21
N GLU A 377 1.55 17.62 -0.26
CA GLU A 377 2.01 18.72 0.60
C GLU A 377 0.85 19.47 1.28
N GLU A 378 -0.33 19.55 0.65
CA GLU A 378 -1.53 20.15 1.25
C GLU A 378 -2.06 19.38 2.48
N ASP A 379 -1.73 18.10 2.63
CA ASP A 379 -2.11 17.26 3.77
C ASP A 379 -0.97 17.06 4.79
N TYR A 380 0.23 17.58 4.53
CA TYR A 380 1.33 17.61 5.51
C TYR A 380 0.92 18.29 6.82
N PHE A 381 1.41 17.75 7.93
CA PHE A 381 1.27 18.36 9.25
C PHE A 381 2.14 19.62 9.32
N PRO A 382 1.57 20.86 9.36
CA PRO A 382 2.37 22.07 9.23
C PRO A 382 3.32 22.31 10.41
N LYS A 383 2.98 21.75 11.58
CA LYS A 383 3.83 21.72 12.77
C LYS A 383 5.09 20.85 12.62
N MET A 384 5.05 19.85 11.73
CA MET A 384 6.15 18.91 11.49
C MET A 384 6.94 19.26 10.21
N ALA A 385 6.49 20.24 9.43
CA ALA A 385 7.23 20.77 8.29
C ALA A 385 8.58 21.39 8.74
N SER A 386 9.54 21.45 7.82
CA SER A 386 10.81 22.12 8.09
C SER A 386 10.65 23.65 8.07
N THR A 387 11.55 24.35 8.76
CA THR A 387 11.68 25.82 8.71
C THR A 387 12.70 26.28 7.66
N ILE A 388 13.01 25.43 6.68
CA ILE A 388 13.97 25.66 5.60
C ILE A 388 13.19 25.52 4.28
N GLU A 389 13.32 26.49 3.37
CA GLU A 389 12.56 26.52 2.11
C GLU A 389 13.01 25.42 1.13
N ASP A 390 14.30 25.08 1.13
CA ASP A 390 14.91 24.02 0.31
C ASP A 390 14.96 22.68 1.08
N SER A 391 13.78 22.15 1.43
CA SER A 391 13.67 20.98 2.33
C SER A 391 13.31 19.68 1.60
N THR A 392 14.22 18.70 1.62
CA THR A 392 13.93 17.30 1.25
C THR A 392 13.14 16.54 2.33
N MET A 393 12.37 17.26 3.16
CA MET A 393 11.49 16.65 4.16
C MET A 393 10.29 16.01 3.47
N ARG A 394 9.93 14.80 3.92
CA ARG A 394 8.79 14.03 3.42
C ARG A 394 7.95 13.47 4.54
N GLN A 395 6.64 13.45 4.33
CA GLN A 395 5.67 12.87 5.28
C GLN A 395 4.93 11.72 4.60
N PHE A 396 4.83 10.60 5.31
CA PHE A 396 4.22 9.37 4.82
C PHE A 396 3.12 8.92 5.77
N GLN A 397 1.97 8.53 5.23
CA GLN A 397 0.91 7.84 5.97
C GLN A 397 1.18 6.33 5.96
N ILE A 398 0.88 5.67 7.07
CA ILE A 398 0.94 4.22 7.25
C ILE A 398 -0.43 3.74 7.75
N GLU A 399 -1.06 2.87 6.96
CA GLU A 399 -2.37 2.31 7.30
C GLU A 399 -2.26 0.94 7.97
N THR A 400 -1.15 0.24 7.73
CA THR A 400 -0.91 -1.09 8.28
C THR A 400 -0.47 -1.06 9.74
N SER A 401 -1.31 -1.64 10.57
CA SER A 401 -0.88 -2.85 11.27
C SER A 401 -1.50 -4.06 10.56
N THR A 402 -1.37 -5.27 11.11
CA THR A 402 -2.05 -6.44 10.53
C THR A 402 -3.55 -6.37 10.81
N ARG A 403 -4.44 -6.95 10.00
CA ARG A 403 -5.90 -6.89 10.23
C ARG A 403 -6.27 -7.35 11.66
N ALA A 404 -5.68 -8.45 12.13
CA ALA A 404 -5.88 -8.95 13.50
C ALA A 404 -5.23 -8.08 14.61
N HIS A 405 -4.25 -7.22 14.27
CA HIS A 405 -3.68 -6.22 15.18
C HIS A 405 -4.53 -4.94 15.18
N ALA A 406 -4.98 -4.49 14.01
CA ALA A 406 -5.88 -3.36 13.83
C ALA A 406 -7.24 -3.61 14.51
N GLU A 407 -7.82 -4.81 14.36
CA GLU A 407 -9.05 -5.20 15.05
C GLU A 407 -8.87 -5.18 16.58
N LYS A 408 -7.72 -5.61 17.12
CA LYS A 408 -7.40 -5.50 18.56
C LYS A 408 -7.18 -4.04 19.00
N PHE A 409 -6.46 -3.26 18.21
CA PHE A 409 -6.15 -1.86 18.50
C PHE A 409 -7.43 -1.00 18.49
N GLU A 410 -8.24 -1.11 17.44
CA GLU A 410 -9.52 -0.41 17.32
C GLU A 410 -10.53 -0.90 18.37
N ALA A 411 -10.49 -2.16 18.81
CA ALA A 411 -11.28 -2.63 19.97
C ALA A 411 -10.85 -1.99 21.30
N LEU A 412 -9.54 -1.89 21.58
CA LEU A 412 -9.02 -1.18 22.77
C LEU A 412 -9.39 0.31 22.72
N LYS A 413 -9.22 0.95 21.57
CA LYS A 413 -9.56 2.34 21.28
C LYS A 413 -11.08 2.61 21.38
N ALA A 414 -11.93 1.69 20.94
CA ALA A 414 -13.38 1.79 21.14
C ALA A 414 -13.78 1.64 22.62
N ALA A 415 -13.07 0.82 23.40
CA ALA A 415 -13.34 0.61 24.81
C ALA A 415 -12.81 1.74 25.72
N HIS A 416 -11.73 2.43 25.33
CA HIS A 416 -10.94 3.29 26.22
C HIS A 416 -10.45 4.62 25.62
N GLY A 417 -10.64 4.83 24.32
CA GLY A 417 -10.06 5.95 23.56
C GLY A 417 -8.59 5.75 23.18
N SER A 418 -8.06 6.67 22.38
CA SER A 418 -6.66 6.70 21.92
C SER A 418 -6.08 8.12 21.97
N PHE A 419 -4.75 8.22 21.89
CA PHE A 419 -4.01 9.47 21.79
C PHE A 419 -2.74 9.28 20.95
N TYR A 420 -2.14 10.36 20.46
CA TYR A 420 -0.91 10.30 19.67
C TYR A 420 0.35 10.48 20.52
N ALA A 421 1.43 9.78 20.13
CA ALA A 421 2.76 9.89 20.70
C ALA A 421 3.84 9.70 19.62
N PHE A 422 5.02 10.28 19.82
CA PHE A 422 6.16 10.11 18.92
C PHE A 422 7.00 8.89 19.30
N HIS A 423 7.39 8.09 18.31
CA HIS A 423 8.46 7.09 18.44
C HIS A 423 9.66 7.49 17.58
N GLY A 424 10.87 7.35 18.12
CA GLY A 424 12.11 7.70 17.43
C GLY A 424 13.10 6.54 17.47
N SER A 425 13.74 6.28 16.34
CA SER A 425 14.66 5.15 16.17
C SER A 425 15.65 5.44 15.04
N SER A 426 16.85 4.86 15.14
CA SER A 426 17.84 4.85 14.06
C SER A 426 17.28 4.29 12.75
N MET A 427 17.76 4.87 11.64
CA MET A 427 17.46 4.46 10.27
C MET A 427 17.65 2.95 10.04
N SER A 428 18.67 2.35 10.68
CA SER A 428 18.96 0.92 10.55
C SER A 428 17.86 -0.02 11.06
N ASN A 429 16.99 0.43 11.97
CA ASN A 429 15.86 -0.39 12.45
C ASN A 429 14.62 -0.30 11.54
N TRP A 430 14.43 0.80 10.81
CA TRP A 430 13.13 1.09 10.16
C TRP A 430 12.78 0.10 9.04
N HIS A 431 13.77 -0.48 8.36
CA HIS A 431 13.56 -1.59 7.41
C HIS A 431 12.82 -2.78 8.04
N ASN A 432 13.13 -3.10 9.31
CA ASN A 432 12.50 -4.18 10.07
C ASN A 432 11.19 -3.74 10.74
N ILE A 433 11.11 -2.51 11.27
CA ILE A 433 9.88 -1.96 11.86
C ILE A 433 8.73 -1.97 10.83
N LEU A 434 9.00 -1.60 9.57
CA LEU A 434 7.99 -1.63 8.50
C LEU A 434 7.60 -3.04 8.04
N ARG A 435 8.36 -4.07 8.41
CA ARG A 435 8.06 -5.48 8.12
C ARG A 435 7.32 -6.20 9.25
N GLN A 436 7.41 -5.68 10.48
CA GLN A 436 6.98 -6.39 11.69
C GLN A 436 6.11 -5.54 12.64
N ASN A 437 5.90 -4.26 12.34
CA ASN A 437 5.44 -3.20 13.24
C ASN A 437 6.45 -2.90 14.37
N LEU A 438 6.11 -1.96 15.24
CA LEU A 438 6.88 -1.71 16.48
C LEU A 438 6.78 -2.95 17.38
N LYS A 439 7.94 -3.40 17.89
CA LYS A 439 8.07 -4.60 18.72
C LYS A 439 8.55 -4.28 20.13
N ASN A 440 8.05 -5.01 21.12
CA ASN A 440 8.60 -4.99 22.48
C ASN A 440 9.94 -5.77 22.50
N ALA A 441 11.01 -5.11 22.05
CA ALA A 441 12.34 -5.71 21.97
C ALA A 441 13.07 -5.84 23.32
N SER A 442 12.40 -5.58 24.44
CA SER A 442 13.01 -5.57 25.78
C SER A 442 13.67 -6.91 26.11
N ARG A 443 14.88 -6.88 26.67
CA ARG A 443 15.72 -8.06 26.98
C ARG A 443 16.09 -8.96 25.77
N THR A 444 15.69 -8.63 24.56
CA THR A 444 16.10 -9.36 23.33
C THR A 444 17.40 -8.79 22.73
N PRO A 445 18.07 -9.51 21.81
CA PRO A 445 19.18 -8.95 21.02
C PRO A 445 18.80 -7.72 20.16
N LEU A 446 17.50 -7.52 19.89
CA LEU A 446 16.99 -6.34 19.17
C LEU A 446 16.89 -5.09 20.07
N MET A 447 17.12 -5.18 21.38
CA MET A 447 17.07 -4.02 22.30
C MET A 447 18.11 -2.96 21.90
N SER A 448 17.69 -1.71 21.69
CA SER A 448 18.56 -0.59 21.26
C SER A 448 18.90 0.36 22.41
N ALA A 449 17.87 0.81 23.12
CA ALA A 449 17.93 1.52 24.40
C ALA A 449 17.53 0.60 25.57
N GLY A 450 17.93 0.94 26.80
CA GLY A 450 17.60 0.15 27.99
C GLY A 450 16.15 0.37 28.47
N ALA A 451 15.54 -0.69 28.99
CA ALA A 451 14.18 -0.73 29.52
C ALA A 451 14.02 -0.03 30.90
N ALA A 452 14.42 1.25 31.00
CA ALA A 452 14.56 1.99 32.25
C ALA A 452 13.26 2.23 33.04
N TYR A 453 12.10 2.19 32.37
CA TYR A 453 10.76 2.32 32.95
C TYR A 453 9.94 1.03 32.83
N GLY A 454 10.60 -0.11 32.64
CA GLY A 454 9.95 -1.41 32.43
C GLY A 454 9.97 -1.87 30.96
N GLU A 455 9.46 -3.07 30.73
CA GLU A 455 9.48 -3.71 29.41
C GLU A 455 8.33 -3.20 28.54
N GLY A 456 8.64 -2.73 27.33
CA GLY A 456 7.64 -2.25 26.38
C GLY A 456 8.21 -1.51 25.18
N ILE A 457 7.31 -1.01 24.34
CA ILE A 457 7.57 -0.07 23.27
C ILE A 457 7.58 1.34 23.88
N TYR A 458 8.69 2.07 23.70
CA TYR A 458 8.89 3.40 24.27
C TYR A 458 8.44 4.50 23.31
N LEU A 459 7.62 5.43 23.79
CA LEU A 459 7.13 6.59 23.06
C LEU A 459 7.18 7.85 23.95
N SER A 460 6.93 9.01 23.37
CA SER A 460 6.88 10.29 24.09
C SER A 460 5.75 11.19 23.60
N THR A 461 5.14 11.96 24.50
CA THR A 461 4.24 13.06 24.10
C THR A 461 4.97 14.25 23.48
N GLN A 462 6.31 14.29 23.57
CA GLN A 462 7.17 15.36 23.06
C GLN A 462 8.18 14.84 22.03
N SER A 463 8.22 15.46 20.84
CA SER A 463 9.13 15.06 19.75
C SER A 463 10.60 15.21 20.12
N ASN A 464 10.93 16.14 21.01
CA ASN A 464 12.30 16.43 21.43
C ASN A 464 12.95 15.31 22.27
N VAL A 465 12.14 14.47 22.93
CA VAL A 465 12.61 13.25 23.60
C VAL A 465 12.84 12.16 22.56
N SER A 466 11.83 11.85 21.74
CA SER A 466 11.91 10.77 20.75
C SER A 466 13.02 11.00 19.72
N LYS A 467 13.28 12.25 19.29
CA LYS A 467 14.38 12.55 18.36
C LYS A 467 15.78 12.21 18.91
N SER A 468 15.97 12.15 20.23
CA SER A 468 17.25 11.70 20.80
C SER A 468 17.58 10.24 20.47
N TYR A 469 16.55 9.40 20.26
CA TYR A 469 16.70 8.00 19.86
C TYR A 469 16.86 7.81 18.34
N VAL A 470 16.54 8.83 17.54
CA VAL A 470 16.67 8.79 16.07
C VAL A 470 18.14 8.79 15.63
N TYR A 471 19.01 9.53 16.33
CA TYR A 471 20.46 9.57 16.03
C TYR A 471 21.25 8.37 16.62
N GLY A 472 20.59 7.47 17.36
CA GLY A 472 21.18 6.25 17.91
C GLY A 472 22.37 6.48 18.88
N ARG A 473 23.12 5.41 19.18
CA ARG A 473 24.28 5.49 20.09
C ARG A 473 25.46 6.29 19.53
N LEU A 474 25.51 6.53 18.22
CA LEU A 474 26.56 7.31 17.56
C LEU A 474 26.28 8.83 17.59
N GLY A 475 25.02 9.26 17.73
CA GLY A 475 24.63 10.68 17.69
C GLY A 475 25.39 11.57 18.68
N ASN A 476 25.68 11.08 19.89
CA ASN A 476 26.41 11.84 20.91
C ASN A 476 27.90 12.08 20.59
N ALA A 477 28.46 11.46 19.54
CA ALA A 477 29.80 11.78 19.04
C ALA A 477 29.80 12.89 17.98
N PHE A 478 28.67 13.10 17.29
CA PHE A 478 28.53 14.11 16.22
C PHE A 478 27.74 15.36 16.65
N ALA A 479 27.02 15.31 17.76
CA ALA A 479 26.29 16.43 18.34
C ALA A 479 27.20 17.44 19.09
N MET A 480 28.19 18.03 18.41
CA MET A 480 28.96 19.19 18.89
C MET A 480 29.13 20.24 17.77
N PRO A 481 29.02 21.56 18.07
CA PRO A 481 28.94 22.59 17.04
C PRO A 481 30.31 23.02 16.50
N THR A 482 30.44 23.03 15.16
CA THR A 482 31.22 24.01 14.36
C THR A 482 32.56 24.51 14.91
N ALA A 483 33.44 23.64 15.45
CA ALA A 483 34.72 24.09 16.02
C ALA A 483 35.83 23.02 16.08
N PHE A 484 36.37 22.56 14.93
CA PHE A 484 37.83 22.31 14.82
C PHE A 484 38.33 22.22 13.36
N THR A 485 38.85 23.33 12.83
CA THR A 485 39.75 23.32 11.68
C THR A 485 41.20 23.31 12.14
N THR A 486 41.83 22.14 12.23
CA THR A 486 43.28 21.97 12.06
C THR A 486 43.57 20.50 11.77
N GLY A 487 44.49 20.22 10.85
CA GLY A 487 44.54 18.93 10.18
C GLY A 487 45.44 17.88 10.84
N THR A 488 45.15 16.62 10.53
CA THR A 488 46.18 15.62 10.18
C THR A 488 45.53 14.58 9.27
N ALA A 489 46.22 14.19 8.19
CA ALA A 489 45.65 13.31 7.18
C ALA A 489 45.84 11.83 7.55
N ALA A 490 44.80 11.21 8.10
CA ALA A 490 44.69 9.77 8.28
C ALA A 490 43.35 9.29 7.69
N ALA A 491 43.35 8.91 6.40
CA ALA A 491 42.13 8.61 5.67
C ALA A 491 41.58 7.21 6.00
N SER A 492 40.78 7.11 7.06
CA SER A 492 39.88 5.96 7.27
C SER A 492 38.76 5.99 6.24
N LYS A 493 38.48 4.85 5.57
CA LYS A 493 37.39 4.69 4.58
C LYS A 493 36.00 4.62 5.23
N ALA A 494 35.58 5.69 5.91
CA ALA A 494 34.16 5.86 6.22
C ALA A 494 33.40 6.24 4.94
N PRO A 495 32.22 5.65 4.64
CA PRO A 495 31.40 6.11 3.53
C PRO A 495 30.92 7.55 3.80
N SER A 496 30.92 8.40 2.77
CA SER A 496 30.51 9.81 2.87
C SER A 496 28.98 10.02 2.94
N SER A 497 28.21 8.93 2.87
CA SER A 497 26.76 8.91 3.04
C SER A 497 26.38 7.67 3.85
N PHE A 498 25.46 7.83 4.80
CA PHE A 498 24.79 6.75 5.54
C PHE A 498 23.41 6.41 4.94
N SER A 499 23.25 6.61 3.63
CA SER A 499 22.02 6.48 2.85
C SER A 499 22.29 5.91 1.46
N TRP A 500 21.23 5.51 0.76
CA TRP A 500 21.28 5.23 -0.68
C TRP A 500 21.78 6.47 -1.43
N LEU A 501 22.79 6.31 -2.30
CA LEU A 501 23.51 7.43 -2.91
C LEU A 501 22.64 8.29 -3.85
N ASN A 502 21.61 7.69 -4.44
CA ASN A 502 20.71 8.36 -5.40
C ASN A 502 19.38 8.78 -4.76
N SER A 503 19.26 8.73 -3.42
CA SER A 503 18.04 9.07 -2.70
C SER A 503 17.70 10.56 -2.76
N GLU A 504 16.44 10.87 -3.06
CA GLU A 504 15.87 12.21 -3.07
C GLU A 504 15.49 12.69 -1.66
N LEU A 505 15.47 11.79 -0.67
CA LEU A 505 15.43 12.13 0.77
C LEU A 505 16.75 12.78 1.23
N GLY A 506 17.82 12.67 0.43
CA GLY A 506 19.10 13.36 0.59
C GLY A 506 20.15 12.58 1.40
N ALA A 507 21.31 13.21 1.59
CA ALA A 507 22.39 12.63 2.37
C ALA A 507 21.99 12.52 3.86
N ASN A 508 22.15 11.32 4.42
CA ASN A 508 21.90 11.00 5.83
C ASN A 508 20.48 11.40 6.31
N PRO A 509 19.40 10.80 5.77
CA PRO A 509 18.06 11.06 6.26
C PRO A 509 17.87 10.52 7.68
N VAL A 510 16.90 11.07 8.40
CA VAL A 510 16.50 10.70 9.76
C VAL A 510 14.99 10.63 9.85
N CYS A 511 14.47 9.62 10.55
CA CYS A 511 13.04 9.28 10.57
C CYS A 511 12.46 9.31 11.99
N LEU A 512 11.35 10.04 12.16
CA LEU A 512 10.55 10.11 13.38
C LEU A 512 9.12 9.65 13.05
N ALA A 513 8.53 8.78 13.88
CA ALA A 513 7.15 8.35 13.70
C ALA A 513 6.15 9.08 14.60
N LEU A 514 4.93 9.27 14.09
CA LEU A 514 3.74 9.43 14.92
C LEU A 514 3.02 8.08 15.04
N VAL A 515 2.68 7.73 16.28
CA VAL A 515 2.07 6.45 16.65
C VAL A 515 0.78 6.76 17.41
N GLU A 516 -0.31 6.12 17.01
CA GLU A 516 -1.54 6.13 17.78
C GLU A 516 -1.43 5.09 18.91
N VAL A 517 -1.78 5.48 20.13
CA VAL A 517 -1.67 4.67 21.34
C VAL A 517 -3.07 4.52 21.94
N ALA A 518 -3.53 3.29 22.11
CA ALA A 518 -4.79 3.02 22.78
C ALA A 518 -4.61 3.17 24.30
N SER A 519 -5.51 3.92 24.94
CA SER A 519 -5.54 4.03 26.41
C SER A 519 -5.80 2.64 26.99
N SER A 520 -4.90 2.11 27.82
CA SER A 520 -4.96 0.72 28.27
C SER A 520 -4.21 0.55 29.57
N SER A 521 -4.60 -0.43 30.39
CA SER A 521 -3.83 -0.82 31.59
C SER A 521 -2.43 -1.35 31.25
N ARG A 522 -2.18 -1.68 29.98
CA ARG A 522 -0.88 -2.08 29.40
C ARG A 522 -0.07 -0.91 28.82
N VAL A 523 -0.52 0.34 29.06
CA VAL A 523 0.18 1.56 28.65
C VAL A 523 0.48 2.40 29.88
N HIS A 524 1.76 2.45 30.24
CA HIS A 524 2.26 3.14 31.43
C HIS A 524 2.82 4.51 31.06
N LYS A 525 2.61 5.50 31.93
CA LYS A 525 3.04 6.88 31.72
C LYS A 525 3.97 7.33 32.85
N HIS A 526 5.04 8.02 32.49
CA HIS A 526 6.13 8.40 33.38
C HIS A 526 6.58 9.85 33.11
N LEU A 527 7.17 10.49 34.12
CA LEU A 527 7.64 11.88 34.07
C LEU A 527 6.57 12.88 33.57
N HIS A 528 5.44 12.99 34.28
CA HIS A 528 4.32 13.87 33.93
C HIS A 528 3.82 13.64 32.49
N ASP A 529 3.48 12.39 32.16
CA ASP A 529 3.04 11.95 30.82
C ASP A 529 4.04 12.22 29.67
N THR A 530 5.30 12.55 29.97
CA THR A 530 6.34 12.78 28.95
C THR A 530 6.78 11.47 28.30
N ILE A 531 7.04 10.42 29.10
CA ILE A 531 7.48 9.11 28.62
C ILE A 531 6.32 8.12 28.72
N ILE A 532 6.12 7.32 27.67
CA ILE A 532 5.09 6.30 27.56
C ILE A 532 5.76 4.95 27.30
N VAL A 533 5.32 3.90 27.99
CA VAL A 533 5.76 2.52 27.79
C VAL A 533 4.53 1.65 27.55
N ALA A 534 4.37 1.15 26.33
CA ALA A 534 3.33 0.17 26.00
C ALA A 534 3.92 -1.24 26.15
N SER A 535 3.50 -1.99 27.17
CA SER A 535 4.03 -3.34 27.44
C SER A 535 3.55 -4.38 26.42
N ASP A 536 2.45 -4.08 25.72
CA ASP A 536 1.77 -4.92 24.74
C ASP A 536 1.68 -4.21 23.38
N GLU A 537 2.10 -4.91 22.33
CA GLU A 537 2.19 -4.39 20.97
C GLU A 537 0.82 -3.98 20.40
N SER A 538 -0.26 -4.66 20.81
CA SER A 538 -1.63 -4.35 20.37
C SER A 538 -2.16 -3.01 20.88
N CYS A 539 -1.47 -2.37 21.85
CA CYS A 539 -1.81 -1.04 22.35
C CYS A 539 -1.23 0.10 21.49
N VAL A 540 -0.45 -0.18 20.44
CA VAL A 540 0.12 0.83 19.54
C VAL A 540 -0.15 0.53 18.06
N MET A 541 -0.34 1.58 17.27
CA MET A 541 -0.45 1.50 15.81
C MET A 541 0.36 2.61 15.16
N LEU A 542 1.34 2.24 14.33
CA LEU A 542 2.14 3.19 13.56
C LEU A 542 1.23 3.87 12.52
N ARG A 543 1.20 5.20 12.47
CA ARG A 543 0.29 5.95 11.57
C ARG A 543 1.01 6.89 10.60
N TYR A 544 2.12 7.51 10.99
CA TYR A 544 2.85 8.44 10.13
C TYR A 544 4.36 8.34 10.33
N LEU A 545 5.13 8.60 9.27
CA LEU A 545 6.57 8.88 9.33
C LEU A 545 6.85 10.30 8.85
N PHE A 546 7.74 11.00 9.55
CA PHE A 546 8.36 12.25 9.15
C PHE A 546 9.83 11.97 8.87
N VAL A 547 10.25 12.15 7.62
CA VAL A 547 11.62 11.91 7.17
C VAL A 547 12.26 13.24 6.81
N TYR A 548 13.47 13.49 7.32
CA TYR A 548 14.21 14.73 7.15
C TYR A 548 15.64 14.40 6.70
N SER A 549 16.23 15.10 5.72
CA SER A 549 17.70 15.04 5.52
C SER A 549 18.44 15.62 6.73
N SER A 550 19.72 15.30 6.92
CA SER A 550 20.52 15.80 8.05
C SER A 550 20.70 17.32 8.10
N ALA A 551 20.35 18.05 7.03
CA ALA A 551 20.31 19.51 7.02
C ALA A 551 19.08 20.09 7.74
N ASN A 552 18.01 19.30 7.88
CA ASN A 552 16.73 19.72 8.45
C ASN A 552 16.63 19.35 9.94
N ALA A 553 16.24 20.31 10.77
CA ALA A 553 16.05 20.09 12.20
C ALA A 553 14.65 19.56 12.49
N ILE A 554 14.56 18.38 13.14
CA ILE A 554 13.28 17.83 13.62
C ILE A 554 12.61 18.83 14.60
N PRO A 555 11.40 19.35 14.29
CA PRO A 555 10.70 20.34 15.11
C PRO A 555 10.45 19.89 16.55
N ASN A 556 10.41 20.83 17.49
CA ASN A 556 10.01 20.60 18.89
C ASN A 556 8.51 20.83 19.03
N VAL A 557 7.72 19.76 19.16
CA VAL A 557 6.25 19.79 19.11
C VAL A 557 5.68 18.75 20.08
N THR A 558 4.54 19.05 20.69
CA THR A 558 3.74 18.10 21.48
C THR A 558 2.87 17.26 20.54
N ALA A 559 2.77 15.95 20.74
CA ALA A 559 1.99 15.08 19.85
C ALA A 559 0.49 15.45 19.78
N ALA A 560 -0.05 16.09 20.83
CA ALA A 560 -1.40 16.66 20.84
C ALA A 560 -1.59 17.89 19.92
N GLU A 561 -0.52 18.48 19.39
CA GLU A 561 -0.55 19.52 18.34
C GLU A 561 -0.47 18.93 16.92
N VAL A 562 -0.28 17.61 16.81
CA VAL A 562 -0.08 16.87 15.55
C VAL A 562 -1.25 15.90 15.37
N VAL A 563 -2.46 16.45 15.32
CA VAL A 563 -3.70 15.69 15.17
C VAL A 563 -3.99 15.51 13.67
N PRO A 564 -4.19 14.27 13.17
CA PRO A 564 -4.49 14.06 11.76
C PRO A 564 -5.82 14.70 11.34
N LYS A 565 -5.87 15.25 10.13
CA LYS A 565 -7.13 15.67 9.50
C LYS A 565 -8.03 14.45 9.35
N ARG A 566 -9.14 14.39 10.10
CA ARG A 566 -10.12 13.30 10.00
C ARG A 566 -10.91 13.34 8.68
N TYR A 567 -11.05 14.53 8.12
CA TYR A 567 -11.70 14.84 6.84
C TYR A 567 -10.93 16.00 6.19
N LYS A 568 -11.03 16.15 4.86
CA LYS A 568 -10.32 17.21 4.12
C LYS A 568 -10.83 18.62 4.42
N ASN A 569 -12.06 18.74 4.90
CA ASN A 569 -12.68 19.99 5.35
C ASN A 569 -12.83 20.05 6.88
N GLU A 570 -12.75 21.25 7.44
CA GLU A 570 -13.11 21.54 8.85
C GLU A 570 -14.60 21.85 9.03
N LYS A 571 -15.25 22.32 7.95
CA LYS A 571 -16.64 22.79 7.89
C LYS A 571 -17.31 22.41 6.58
N THR A 572 -18.65 22.31 6.57
CA THR A 572 -19.43 22.19 5.34
C THR A 572 -19.36 23.47 4.50
N ILE A 573 -19.65 23.41 3.19
CA ILE A 573 -19.36 24.52 2.28
C ILE A 573 -20.42 25.65 2.34
N ALA A 574 -21.71 25.32 2.36
CA ALA A 574 -22.78 26.31 2.30
C ALA A 574 -23.39 26.67 3.67
N PHE A 575 -23.50 25.72 4.61
CA PHE A 575 -24.00 25.96 5.97
C PHE A 575 -22.87 26.32 6.95
N GLN A 576 -21.60 26.09 6.57
CA GLN A 576 -20.41 26.39 7.39
C GLN A 576 -20.40 25.67 8.76
N SER A 577 -21.10 24.54 8.84
CA SER A 577 -21.27 23.73 10.05
C SER A 577 -20.04 22.86 10.30
N THR A 578 -19.64 22.75 11.57
CA THR A 578 -18.53 21.90 12.02
C THR A 578 -18.94 20.42 12.07
N LEU A 579 -17.95 19.53 12.15
CA LEU A 579 -18.18 18.09 12.26
C LEU A 579 -19.09 17.73 13.44
N ASP A 580 -18.92 18.36 14.59
CA ASP A 580 -19.69 18.05 15.79
C ASP A 580 -21.17 18.47 15.67
N GLU A 581 -21.44 19.63 15.06
CA GLU A 581 -22.81 20.10 14.77
C GLU A 581 -23.54 19.15 13.82
N VAL A 582 -22.88 18.73 12.73
CA VAL A 582 -23.42 17.83 11.71
C VAL A 582 -23.54 16.37 12.21
N THR A 583 -22.69 15.97 13.16
CA THR A 583 -22.80 14.69 13.86
C THR A 583 -23.97 14.70 14.84
N ALA A 584 -24.14 15.79 15.61
CA ALA A 584 -25.21 15.95 16.60
C ALA A 584 -26.60 16.06 15.96
N SER A 585 -26.73 16.64 14.77
CA SER A 585 -27.99 16.63 13.99
C SER A 585 -28.33 15.25 13.40
N GLY A 586 -27.36 14.33 13.37
CA GLY A 586 -27.49 13.02 12.71
C GLY A 586 -27.43 13.08 11.17
N ASN A 587 -27.20 14.27 10.60
CA ASN A 587 -27.14 14.49 9.15
C ASN A 587 -25.81 14.08 8.50
N LEU A 588 -24.77 13.78 9.29
CA LEU A 588 -23.43 13.42 8.81
C LEU A 588 -23.43 12.35 7.70
N LEU A 589 -23.13 12.84 6.49
CA LEU A 589 -22.67 12.09 5.33
C LEU A 589 -21.14 12.27 5.23
N VAL A 590 -20.45 11.22 4.77
CA VAL A 590 -19.03 11.28 4.37
C VAL A 590 -18.95 10.71 2.97
N THR A 591 -18.20 11.36 2.08
CA THR A 591 -18.00 10.92 0.69
C THR A 591 -16.66 10.21 0.51
N SER A 592 -16.54 9.33 -0.49
CA SER A 592 -15.35 8.47 -0.68
C SER A 592 -14.07 9.26 -0.97
N ASP A 593 -14.20 10.50 -1.46
CA ASP A 593 -13.10 11.45 -1.65
C ASP A 593 -12.60 12.14 -0.37
N GLY A 594 -13.20 11.87 0.80
CA GLY A 594 -12.70 12.26 2.12
C GLY A 594 -13.29 13.53 2.73
N TYR A 595 -14.38 14.05 2.16
CA TYR A 595 -15.12 15.21 2.69
C TYR A 595 -16.28 14.78 3.60
N PHE A 596 -16.54 15.56 4.65
CA PHE A 596 -17.76 15.45 5.46
C PHE A 596 -18.80 16.49 5.06
N TRP A 597 -20.07 16.11 5.15
CA TRP A 597 -21.21 16.90 4.68
C TRP A 597 -22.38 16.81 5.64
N ASP A 598 -23.16 17.88 5.73
CA ASP A 598 -24.56 17.77 6.11
C ASP A 598 -25.37 17.32 4.87
N ILE A 599 -26.12 16.22 4.99
CA ILE A 599 -26.96 15.70 3.90
C ILE A 599 -28.02 16.71 3.43
N GLU A 600 -28.53 17.59 4.29
CA GLU A 600 -29.51 18.63 3.93
C GLU A 600 -28.86 19.69 3.04
N GLU A 601 -27.61 20.03 3.29
CA GLU A 601 -26.80 20.92 2.45
C GLU A 601 -26.60 20.32 1.05
N VAL A 602 -26.21 19.04 0.97
CA VAL A 602 -26.03 18.34 -0.31
C VAL A 602 -27.36 18.24 -1.07
N VAL A 603 -28.46 17.95 -0.38
CA VAL A 603 -29.80 17.93 -1.00
C VAL A 603 -30.20 19.33 -1.50
N ALA A 604 -29.87 20.40 -0.79
CA ALA A 604 -30.10 21.77 -1.25
C ALA A 604 -29.25 22.13 -2.48
N MET A 605 -27.96 21.80 -2.47
CA MET A 605 -27.03 22.03 -3.59
C MET A 605 -27.45 21.28 -4.85
N VAL A 606 -27.76 19.98 -4.74
CA VAL A 606 -28.18 19.16 -5.89
C VAL A 606 -29.54 19.62 -6.43
N LYS A 607 -30.48 20.05 -5.58
CA LYS A 607 -31.73 20.71 -6.03
C LYS A 607 -31.44 22.01 -6.78
N ALA A 608 -30.57 22.87 -6.26
CA ALA A 608 -30.21 24.15 -6.88
C ALA A 608 -29.55 23.96 -8.26
N LYS A 609 -28.74 22.92 -8.43
CA LYS A 609 -28.19 22.49 -9.73
C LYS A 609 -29.09 21.48 -10.49
N ASN A 610 -30.41 21.54 -10.34
CA ASN A 610 -31.40 20.73 -11.09
C ASN A 610 -31.18 19.19 -11.11
N GLY A 611 -30.51 18.60 -10.11
CA GLY A 611 -30.18 17.16 -10.08
C GLY A 611 -28.76 16.82 -10.51
N LEU A 612 -27.88 17.81 -10.71
CA LEU A 612 -26.45 17.59 -10.88
C LEU A 612 -25.77 17.29 -9.55
N PHE A 613 -25.27 16.06 -9.42
CA PHE A 613 -24.48 15.59 -8.28
C PHE A 613 -23.03 16.04 -8.43
N ILE A 614 -22.79 17.34 -8.23
CA ILE A 614 -21.45 17.95 -8.26
C ILE A 614 -21.02 18.27 -6.83
N ASN A 615 -19.84 17.79 -6.44
CA ASN A 615 -19.17 18.09 -5.17
C ASN A 615 -18.71 19.57 -5.18
N GLY A 616 -19.11 20.34 -4.17
CA GLY A 616 -18.78 21.77 -4.06
C GLY A 616 -17.34 22.10 -3.66
N PHE A 617 -16.58 21.18 -3.06
CA PHE A 617 -15.18 21.41 -2.67
C PHE A 617 -14.22 21.24 -3.85
N ASN A 618 -14.40 20.19 -4.67
CA ASN A 618 -13.49 19.87 -5.79
C ASN A 618 -14.11 20.12 -7.19
N GLN A 619 -15.38 20.52 -7.28
CA GLN A 619 -16.14 20.75 -8.53
C GLN A 619 -16.25 19.53 -9.47
N LEU A 620 -15.92 18.33 -8.99
CA LEU A 620 -16.11 17.08 -9.73
C LEU A 620 -17.53 16.53 -9.52
N SER A 621 -17.95 15.55 -10.34
CA SER A 621 -19.14 14.75 -10.02
C SER A 621 -18.86 13.88 -8.79
N PHE A 622 -19.84 13.74 -7.89
CA PHE A 622 -19.78 12.77 -6.78
C PHE A 622 -19.63 11.34 -7.31
N ALA A 623 -18.94 10.47 -6.58
CA ALA A 623 -18.72 9.09 -7.00
C ALA A 623 -20.03 8.28 -7.09
N PRO A 624 -20.12 7.19 -7.89
CA PRO A 624 -21.34 6.39 -8.03
C PRO A 624 -21.85 5.81 -6.70
N GLU A 625 -20.95 5.49 -5.76
CA GLU A 625 -21.26 5.09 -4.39
C GLU A 625 -21.71 6.27 -3.52
N ASP A 626 -21.12 7.47 -3.66
CA ASP A 626 -21.56 8.68 -2.97
C ASP A 626 -22.98 9.09 -3.36
N VAL A 627 -23.28 9.10 -4.67
CA VAL A 627 -24.63 9.35 -5.18
C VAL A 627 -25.60 8.33 -4.59
N ARG A 628 -25.20 7.06 -4.52
CA ARG A 628 -25.99 5.98 -3.89
C ARG A 628 -26.16 6.20 -2.37
N ALA A 629 -25.15 6.71 -1.67
CA ALA A 629 -25.21 7.04 -0.25
C ALA A 629 -26.13 8.24 0.03
N ILE A 630 -25.97 9.34 -0.72
CA ILE A 630 -26.83 10.54 -0.69
C ILE A 630 -28.30 10.13 -0.90
N LEU A 631 -28.59 9.41 -1.99
CA LEU A 631 -29.94 8.97 -2.37
C LEU A 631 -30.59 8.00 -1.37
N ASN A 632 -29.81 7.31 -0.54
CA ASN A 632 -30.28 6.32 0.44
C ASN A 632 -29.99 6.71 1.90
N HIS A 633 -29.56 7.95 2.17
CA HIS A 633 -29.11 8.37 3.49
C HIS A 633 -30.16 8.16 4.59
N ARG A 634 -29.71 7.78 5.80
CA ARG A 634 -30.55 7.33 6.93
C ARG A 634 -31.68 8.31 7.30
N THR A 635 -31.46 9.61 7.14
CA THR A 635 -32.45 10.67 7.44
C THR A 635 -33.60 10.73 6.42
N GLY A 636 -33.46 10.05 5.27
CA GLY A 636 -34.46 10.01 4.21
C GLY A 636 -34.51 11.24 3.30
N LEU A 637 -33.76 12.31 3.58
CA LEU A 637 -33.76 13.56 2.81
C LEU A 637 -33.41 13.35 1.32
N GLY A 638 -32.48 12.44 1.01
CA GLY A 638 -32.13 12.05 -0.37
C GLY A 638 -33.27 11.44 -1.20
N ARG A 639 -34.41 11.05 -0.57
CA ARG A 639 -35.62 10.60 -1.30
C ARG A 639 -36.22 11.71 -2.15
N GLU A 640 -36.01 12.98 -1.80
CA GLU A 640 -36.49 14.11 -2.61
C GLU A 640 -35.70 14.24 -3.92
N LEU A 641 -34.41 13.91 -3.91
CA LEU A 641 -33.61 13.86 -5.14
C LEU A 641 -34.08 12.73 -6.07
N LYS A 642 -34.49 11.57 -5.53
CA LYS A 642 -35.16 10.51 -6.32
C LYS A 642 -36.47 10.96 -6.96
N LYS A 643 -37.16 11.96 -6.39
CA LYS A 643 -38.35 12.58 -7.01
C LYS A 643 -37.94 13.51 -8.14
N LEU A 644 -36.93 14.36 -7.91
CA LEU A 644 -36.37 15.26 -8.92
C LEU A 644 -35.84 14.50 -10.15
N GLU A 645 -35.12 13.39 -9.98
CA GLU A 645 -34.65 12.58 -11.11
C GLU A 645 -35.79 11.97 -11.93
N ARG A 646 -36.90 11.57 -11.29
CA ARG A 646 -38.11 11.10 -11.99
C ARG A 646 -38.85 12.22 -12.72
N GLU A 647 -38.73 13.45 -12.26
CA GLU A 647 -39.30 14.64 -12.90
C GLU A 647 -38.42 15.05 -14.10
N ASN A 648 -37.10 15.04 -13.95
CA ASN A 648 -36.14 15.23 -15.05
C ASN A 648 -36.26 14.13 -16.13
N ALA A 649 -36.44 12.87 -15.75
CA ALA A 649 -36.64 11.76 -16.69
C ALA A 649 -37.92 11.95 -17.55
N LYS A 650 -38.96 12.57 -17.01
CA LYS A 650 -40.15 12.98 -17.78
C LYS A 650 -39.85 14.17 -18.69
N LEU A 651 -39.18 15.20 -18.18
CA LEU A 651 -38.78 16.39 -18.97
C LEU A 651 -37.88 16.01 -20.17
N ARG A 652 -37.05 14.96 -20.05
CA ARG A 652 -36.23 14.44 -21.17
C ARG A 652 -37.07 14.01 -22.38
N THR A 653 -38.30 13.54 -22.17
CA THR A 653 -39.22 13.19 -23.29
C THR A 653 -39.74 14.40 -24.07
N SER A 654 -39.63 15.60 -23.50
CA SER A 654 -40.01 16.87 -24.17
C SER A 654 -38.92 17.38 -25.12
N ILE A 655 -37.70 16.82 -25.07
CA ILE A 655 -36.57 17.26 -25.90
C ILE A 655 -36.62 16.55 -27.26
N PRO A 656 -36.70 17.26 -28.39
CA PRO A 656 -36.79 16.62 -29.71
C PRO A 656 -35.52 15.85 -30.08
N ARG A 657 -35.67 14.63 -30.64
CA ARG A 657 -34.52 13.82 -31.08
C ARG A 657 -33.67 14.47 -32.18
N ASP A 658 -34.27 15.26 -33.08
CA ASP A 658 -33.50 16.05 -34.07
C ASP A 658 -32.58 17.08 -33.38
N LEU A 659 -33.08 17.77 -32.35
CA LEU A 659 -32.30 18.75 -31.60
C LEU A 659 -31.08 18.09 -30.93
N LEU A 660 -31.27 16.93 -30.29
CA LEU A 660 -30.17 16.15 -29.73
C LEU A 660 -29.19 15.67 -30.82
N ALA A 661 -29.69 15.20 -31.98
CA ALA A 661 -28.85 14.81 -33.12
C ALA A 661 -28.15 15.99 -33.83
N ARG A 662 -28.60 17.23 -33.62
CA ARG A 662 -27.90 18.46 -34.05
C ARG A 662 -26.81 18.81 -33.05
N LEU A 663 -27.15 18.91 -31.76
CA LEU A 663 -26.19 19.15 -30.68
C LEU A 663 -25.04 18.13 -30.70
N ASN A 664 -25.33 16.86 -30.96
CA ASN A 664 -24.34 15.80 -31.12
C ASN A 664 -23.32 16.08 -32.23
N ARG A 665 -23.79 16.56 -33.39
CA ARG A 665 -22.92 16.95 -34.51
C ARG A 665 -22.10 18.19 -34.19
N HIS A 666 -22.67 19.18 -33.50
CA HIS A 666 -21.93 20.36 -33.02
C HIS A 666 -20.80 19.93 -32.05
N GLY A 667 -21.08 19.07 -31.08
CA GLY A 667 -20.05 18.51 -30.18
C GLY A 667 -18.92 17.80 -30.92
N GLN A 668 -19.24 16.97 -31.91
CA GLN A 668 -18.23 16.33 -32.78
C GLN A 668 -17.37 17.33 -33.57
N SER A 669 -17.89 18.51 -33.91
CA SER A 669 -17.09 19.59 -34.52
C SER A 669 -16.14 20.23 -33.51
N CYS A 670 -16.58 20.49 -32.28
CA CYS A 670 -15.72 21.01 -31.22
C CYS A 670 -14.55 20.08 -30.89
N VAL A 671 -14.77 18.76 -30.79
CA VAL A 671 -13.72 17.77 -30.51
C VAL A 671 -12.68 17.67 -31.64
N ARG A 672 -13.04 18.02 -32.88
CA ARG A 672 -12.16 17.99 -34.06
C ARG A 672 -11.43 19.31 -34.33
N ASP A 673 -11.72 20.37 -33.57
CA ASP A 673 -11.04 21.65 -33.75
C ASP A 673 -9.68 21.63 -33.05
N HIS A 674 -8.62 21.44 -33.84
CA HIS A 674 -7.24 21.52 -33.40
C HIS A 674 -6.55 22.81 -33.90
N SER A 675 -7.33 23.84 -34.27
CA SER A 675 -6.78 25.16 -34.61
C SER A 675 -6.29 25.88 -33.34
N ALA A 676 -5.19 26.62 -33.45
CA ALA A 676 -4.58 27.33 -32.31
C ALA A 676 -5.46 28.41 -31.67
N GLU A 677 -6.56 28.78 -32.34
CA GLU A 677 -7.52 29.82 -31.93
C GLU A 677 -8.93 29.25 -31.65
N PHE A 678 -9.14 27.93 -31.78
CA PHE A 678 -10.44 27.25 -31.65
C PHE A 678 -11.59 27.93 -32.43
N THR A 679 -11.31 28.40 -33.64
CA THR A 679 -12.23 29.25 -34.41
C THR A 679 -13.50 28.53 -34.85
N THR A 680 -13.40 27.24 -35.20
CA THR A 680 -14.56 26.43 -35.61
C THR A 680 -15.43 26.13 -34.39
N ALA A 681 -14.82 25.76 -33.27
CA ALA A 681 -15.54 25.47 -32.03
C ALA A 681 -16.18 26.74 -31.42
N THR A 682 -15.54 27.90 -31.52
CA THR A 682 -16.11 29.19 -31.09
C THR A 682 -17.35 29.56 -31.90
N GLN A 683 -17.31 29.39 -33.23
CA GLN A 683 -18.51 29.54 -34.07
C GLN A 683 -19.60 28.53 -33.66
N VAL A 684 -19.24 27.27 -33.43
CA VAL A 684 -20.18 26.22 -33.05
C VAL A 684 -20.84 26.47 -31.68
N ILE A 685 -20.13 27.04 -30.70
CA ILE A 685 -20.71 27.44 -29.40
C ILE A 685 -21.82 28.48 -29.60
N GLU A 686 -21.63 29.44 -30.51
CA GLU A 686 -22.63 30.45 -30.84
C GLU A 686 -23.79 29.87 -31.68
N GLU A 687 -23.52 28.94 -32.60
CA GLU A 687 -24.57 28.18 -33.29
C GLU A 687 -25.41 27.35 -32.31
N VAL A 688 -24.80 26.76 -31.28
CA VAL A 688 -25.50 26.03 -30.20
C VAL A 688 -26.33 26.98 -29.34
N ARG A 689 -25.83 28.16 -28.99
CA ARG A 689 -26.61 29.23 -28.32
C ARG A 689 -27.86 29.56 -29.12
N GLN A 690 -27.70 29.95 -30.38
CA GLN A 690 -28.79 30.34 -31.25
C GLN A 690 -29.77 29.18 -31.50
N LEU A 691 -29.28 27.94 -31.61
CA LEU A 691 -30.11 26.75 -31.71
C LEU A 691 -31.02 26.59 -30.48
N ILE A 692 -30.47 26.72 -29.27
CA ILE A 692 -31.25 26.66 -28.02
C ILE A 692 -32.23 27.84 -27.92
N GLU A 693 -31.79 29.05 -28.25
CA GLU A 693 -32.62 30.26 -28.20
C GLU A 693 -33.83 30.22 -29.15
N ASN A 694 -33.74 29.49 -30.27
CA ASN A 694 -34.86 29.28 -31.20
C ASN A 694 -35.80 28.12 -30.82
N THR A 695 -35.59 27.42 -29.69
CA THR A 695 -36.52 26.37 -29.21
C THR A 695 -37.70 26.93 -28.41
N THR A 696 -38.75 26.10 -28.22
CA THR A 696 -39.92 26.49 -27.42
C THR A 696 -39.56 26.61 -25.93
N PRO A 697 -40.30 27.41 -25.12
CA PRO A 697 -40.00 27.58 -23.70
C PRO A 697 -39.91 26.27 -22.90
N ALA A 698 -40.78 25.29 -23.21
CA ALA A 698 -40.77 23.97 -22.57
C ALA A 698 -39.51 23.14 -22.93
N VAL A 699 -38.97 23.31 -24.14
CA VAL A 699 -37.69 22.68 -24.54
C VAL A 699 -36.52 23.39 -23.86
N LYS A 700 -36.50 24.73 -23.79
CA LYS A 700 -35.49 25.48 -23.01
C LYS A 700 -35.47 25.05 -21.54
N GLU A 701 -36.63 24.94 -20.91
CA GLU A 701 -36.74 24.45 -19.53
C GLU A 701 -36.21 23.01 -19.39
N ALA A 702 -36.51 22.11 -20.33
CA ALA A 702 -35.97 20.76 -20.33
C ALA A 702 -34.45 20.74 -20.53
N LEU A 703 -33.89 21.54 -21.44
CA LEU A 703 -32.43 21.62 -21.67
C LEU A 703 -31.65 22.15 -20.45
N ALA A 704 -32.27 23.05 -19.66
CA ALA A 704 -31.68 23.60 -18.45
C ALA A 704 -31.83 22.69 -17.22
N LYS A 705 -32.85 21.82 -17.18
CA LYS A 705 -33.17 20.95 -16.04
C LYS A 705 -32.77 19.48 -16.21
N VAL A 706 -32.67 18.97 -17.43
CA VAL A 706 -32.39 17.55 -17.68
C VAL A 706 -30.88 17.32 -17.72
N PRO A 707 -30.32 16.53 -16.79
CA PRO A 707 -28.92 16.17 -16.81
C PRO A 707 -28.67 14.98 -17.73
N PHE A 708 -27.59 15.06 -18.51
CA PHE A 708 -27.07 14.02 -19.38
C PHE A 708 -25.72 13.52 -18.85
N GLU A 709 -25.39 12.28 -19.17
CA GLU A 709 -24.14 11.62 -18.76
C GLU A 709 -23.19 11.55 -19.97
N ALA A 710 -21.90 11.78 -19.72
CA ALA A 710 -20.83 11.74 -20.71
C ALA A 710 -19.54 11.21 -20.07
N ILE A 711 -18.58 10.79 -20.89
CA ILE A 711 -17.22 10.43 -20.49
C ILE A 711 -16.25 11.44 -21.09
N ASP A 712 -15.35 11.98 -20.25
CA ASP A 712 -14.25 12.84 -20.67
C ASP A 712 -13.21 12.00 -21.42
N SER A 713 -12.87 12.37 -22.67
CA SER A 713 -11.94 11.61 -23.51
C SER A 713 -10.49 11.65 -23.01
N HIS A 714 -10.12 12.68 -22.24
CA HIS A 714 -8.79 12.89 -21.70
C HIS A 714 -8.64 12.24 -20.31
N THR A 715 -9.50 12.58 -19.34
CA THR A 715 -9.41 12.03 -17.97
C THR A 715 -10.02 10.63 -17.84
N ARG A 716 -10.80 10.18 -18.84
CA ARG A 716 -11.56 8.91 -18.85
C ARG A 716 -12.59 8.77 -17.74
N ARG A 717 -12.90 9.84 -17.01
CA ARG A 717 -13.89 9.85 -15.93
C ARG A 717 -15.30 10.13 -16.48
N PRO A 718 -16.34 9.44 -15.97
CA PRO A 718 -17.71 9.83 -16.24
C PRO A 718 -18.03 11.16 -15.54
N PHE A 719 -18.85 11.99 -16.17
CA PHE A 719 -19.41 13.20 -15.59
C PHE A 719 -20.85 13.43 -16.07
N ARG A 720 -21.56 14.33 -15.40
CA ARG A 720 -22.97 14.62 -15.66
C ARG A 720 -23.20 16.13 -15.69
N ASP A 721 -23.87 16.65 -16.71
CA ASP A 721 -24.20 18.07 -16.85
C ASP A 721 -25.54 18.31 -17.59
N THR A 722 -26.12 19.51 -17.51
CA THR A 722 -27.24 19.96 -18.36
C THR A 722 -26.73 20.75 -19.56
N ILE A 723 -27.51 20.78 -20.65
CA ILE A 723 -27.09 21.40 -21.91
C ILE A 723 -26.95 22.94 -21.78
N THR A 724 -27.73 23.56 -20.88
CA THR A 724 -27.59 24.99 -20.59
C THR A 724 -26.36 25.28 -19.71
N HIS A 725 -26.12 24.51 -18.64
CA HIS A 725 -24.97 24.75 -17.75
C HIS A 725 -23.63 24.51 -18.46
N ALA A 726 -23.51 23.45 -19.27
CA ALA A 726 -22.31 23.21 -20.08
C ALA A 726 -22.04 24.37 -21.06
N LEU A 727 -23.08 24.95 -21.68
CA LEU A 727 -22.95 26.11 -22.56
C LEU A 727 -22.54 27.38 -21.79
N GLU A 728 -23.07 27.59 -20.59
CA GLU A 728 -22.67 28.70 -19.71
C GLU A 728 -21.20 28.57 -19.30
N MET A 729 -20.77 27.38 -18.88
CA MET A 729 -19.40 27.08 -18.45
C MET A 729 -18.37 27.28 -19.57
N VAL A 730 -18.64 26.79 -20.79
CA VAL A 730 -17.71 27.00 -21.93
C VAL A 730 -17.69 28.47 -22.39
N THR A 731 -18.82 29.17 -22.30
CA THR A 731 -18.87 30.61 -22.65
C THR A 731 -18.14 31.47 -21.63
N SER A 732 -18.23 31.15 -20.34
CA SER A 732 -17.58 31.91 -19.27
C SER A 732 -16.10 31.57 -19.08
N GLY A 733 -15.55 30.64 -19.87
CA GLY A 733 -14.19 30.13 -19.71
C GLY A 733 -13.99 29.23 -18.48
N GLY A 734 -15.08 28.77 -17.86
CA GLY A 734 -15.05 27.85 -16.71
C GLY A 734 -14.84 26.39 -17.10
N GLU A 735 -15.02 26.03 -18.38
CA GLU A 735 -14.73 24.71 -18.93
C GLU A 735 -14.03 24.80 -20.29
N CYS A 736 -13.19 23.81 -20.62
CA CYS A 736 -12.49 23.76 -21.88
C CYS A 736 -13.38 23.25 -23.03
N VAL A 737 -13.14 23.80 -24.22
CA VAL A 737 -13.88 23.50 -25.47
C VAL A 737 -13.94 22.00 -25.78
N HIS A 738 -12.86 21.25 -25.49
CA HIS A 738 -12.82 19.80 -25.70
C HIS A 738 -13.85 19.04 -24.82
N ARG A 739 -13.96 19.39 -23.53
CA ARG A 739 -14.88 18.70 -22.60
C ARG A 739 -16.35 19.04 -22.88
N PHE A 740 -16.62 20.29 -23.27
CA PHE A 740 -17.93 20.69 -23.80
C PHE A 740 -18.28 19.94 -25.10
N GLY A 741 -17.30 19.77 -26.00
CA GLY A 741 -17.43 18.98 -27.22
C GLY A 741 -17.72 17.50 -26.95
N ASP A 742 -16.96 16.87 -26.04
CA ASP A 742 -17.16 15.50 -25.59
C ASP A 742 -18.57 15.32 -25.02
N PHE A 743 -19.01 16.22 -24.13
CA PHE A 743 -20.35 16.21 -23.55
C PHE A 743 -21.44 16.27 -24.62
N LEU A 744 -21.41 17.28 -25.51
CA LEU A 744 -22.40 17.41 -26.57
C LEU A 744 -22.38 16.22 -27.54
N SER A 745 -21.20 15.66 -27.86
CA SER A 745 -21.07 14.47 -28.73
C SER A 745 -21.68 13.19 -28.12
N GLN A 746 -22.07 13.21 -26.84
CA GLN A 746 -22.61 12.07 -26.12
C GLN A 746 -24.11 12.21 -25.74
N VAL A 747 -24.72 13.39 -25.85
CA VAL A 747 -26.17 13.56 -25.57
C VAL A 747 -27.05 12.79 -26.57
N ARG A 748 -28.11 12.14 -26.06
CA ARG A 748 -29.03 11.21 -26.76
C ARG A 748 -30.43 11.18 -26.16
#